data_AF-A0A2V9ZM29-F1
#
_entry.id   AF-A0A2V9ZM29-F1
#
_cell.length_a   1.000
_cell.length_b   1.000
_cell.length_c   1.000
_cell.angle_alpha   90.00
_cell.angle_beta   90.00
_cell.angle_gamma   90.00
#
_symmetry.space_group_name_H-M   'P 1'
#
loop_
_entity.id
_entity.type
_entity.pdbx_description
1 polymer ?
#
loop_
_entity_poly.entity_id
_entity_poly.type
_entity_poly.pdbx_seq_one_letter_code
_entity_poly.pdbx_strand_id
1 'polypeptide(L)'
;MVTEPSAATASNASFAVGRSTVIPAPAHWPKPVSSPAGSSTHSTTETQATSAAQPAAGQSSLIGIVFPGPSDGVPPDSQVAAGPNHLVGVVNSIIEIFSKSGAPLSVSGDNVFFQSVGNCGCFDSRVLYDQADQRFIISTSKRNLSGTSALLVAVSQTSDPTGNWNKFEIAPTTTSWYDFPTLGLSSSAIYISPDVIPNSGPGAHFDLFVIGLPELLAGSSNLNITRFQSVAFTGSLLGAITYGSSPTEFFMETANQGTVLHMFKVNTSGTPTLTKTDITVPFYTIPTGFVQQPGDTTHLSSGSDDIGNVVWRNGSLWCTHAVRSDDGQSTVVRWYEIDTATETLKQSGTVSGAGNATYPAITVTPDGSATLVYTTSSSTQFASAGYAHRNASDPPGAMPVSGIYQAGTVTYMVTRWGDYSGISSDPDGNSVWGIAELAQTSNTTTTAIAQILNASQPPPPGGDFTLSASPGSVTVKQGQSANYMITLTPQNGFQGPVALSCTGLPANTTCSLNPSAVSVSAAAQSQLTIATTAPKTSLGLRSIVFYAVMLPLATLLWSGLRGHRVARVLMMVLVLALAVGFYTGCAGTSTHTTAPNPTSTPVPPPSPTPTPPGTSGGTPLGTHTVTVVGTSGSLQHSVPIQIVVQ
;
A
#
# COMPACT_ATOMS: atom_id res chain seq x y z
N MET A 1 22.08 19.96 58.89
CA MET A 1 22.24 21.22 58.14
C MET A 1 21.92 20.89 56.68
N VAL A 2 20.65 21.03 56.27
CA VAL A 2 20.06 22.27 55.70
C VAL A 2 20.62 22.43 54.26
N THR A 3 19.88 22.25 53.17
CA THR A 3 18.55 22.80 52.82
C THR A 3 17.90 22.04 51.64
N GLU A 4 16.58 21.86 51.68
CA GLU A 4 15.69 21.79 50.49
C GLU A 4 15.60 23.17 49.78
N PRO A 5 15.03 23.24 48.56
CA PRO A 5 13.76 23.97 48.49
C PRO A 5 12.68 23.41 47.55
N SER A 6 11.49 23.29 48.13
CA SER A 6 10.16 23.83 47.74
C SER A 6 9.53 23.52 46.37
N ALA A 7 8.32 22.97 46.48
CA ALA A 7 7.25 22.91 45.49
C ALA A 7 6.76 24.29 45.01
N ALA A 8 6.35 24.35 43.74
CA ALA A 8 5.48 25.39 43.20
C ALA A 8 4.43 24.79 42.23
N THR A 9 3.18 24.81 42.70
CA THR A 9 1.89 25.03 42.02
C THR A 9 1.68 24.60 40.55
N ALA A 10 0.64 23.79 40.37
CA ALA A 10 -0.03 23.45 39.13
C ALA A 10 -0.65 24.67 38.42
N SER A 11 -0.52 24.73 37.10
CA SER A 11 -1.38 25.51 36.21
C SER A 11 -1.73 24.68 34.97
N ASN A 12 -3.03 24.53 34.72
CA ASN A 12 -3.60 23.90 33.52
C ASN A 12 -3.04 24.51 32.22
N ALA A 13 -2.46 23.69 31.36
CA ALA A 13 -2.22 24.02 29.95
C ALA A 13 -2.20 22.73 29.09
N SER A 14 -3.21 22.63 28.21
CA SER A 14 -3.28 21.90 26.94
C SER A 14 -2.22 20.83 26.62
N PHE A 15 -2.70 19.59 26.42
CA PHE A 15 -1.96 18.46 25.85
C PHE A 15 -1.30 18.82 24.51
N ALA A 16 0.02 18.92 24.51
CA ALA A 16 0.85 18.77 23.33
C ALA A 16 1.82 17.61 23.62
N VAL A 17 1.63 16.49 22.93
CA VAL A 17 2.50 15.31 23.03
C VAL A 17 3.85 15.70 22.43
N GLY A 18 4.83 15.94 23.30
CA GLY A 18 6.20 16.22 22.91
C GLY A 18 6.86 14.97 22.32
N ARG A 19 7.30 15.08 21.06
CA ARG A 19 8.13 14.08 20.38
C ARG A 19 9.36 13.76 21.22
N SER A 20 9.43 12.53 21.74
CA SER A 20 10.67 11.95 22.24
C SER A 20 11.62 11.76 21.05
N THR A 21 12.85 12.24 21.17
CA THR A 21 13.94 11.98 20.22
C THR A 21 14.23 10.47 20.19
N VAL A 22 13.75 9.81 19.14
CA VAL A 22 13.97 8.39 18.86
C VAL A 22 15.44 8.18 18.48
N ILE A 23 16.17 7.41 19.29
CA ILE A 23 17.44 6.78 18.87
C ILE A 23 17.05 5.45 18.20
N PRO A 24 17.42 5.19 16.93
CA PRO A 24 16.99 3.99 16.21
C PRO A 24 17.39 2.70 16.93
N ALA A 25 16.56 1.66 16.86
CA ALA A 25 17.01 0.29 17.12
C ALA A 25 18.16 -0.06 16.15
N PRO A 26 19.14 -0.88 16.56
CA PRO A 26 20.14 -1.37 15.63
C PRO A 26 19.46 -2.12 14.48
N ALA A 27 19.93 -1.94 13.25
CA ALA A 27 19.46 -2.74 12.13
C ALA A 27 19.76 -4.23 12.37
N HIS A 28 18.90 -5.12 11.85
CA HIS A 28 19.21 -6.54 11.77
C HIS A 28 20.64 -6.75 11.29
N TRP A 29 21.38 -7.55 12.06
CA TRP A 29 22.77 -7.84 11.77
C TRP A 29 22.87 -8.54 10.41
N PRO A 30 23.69 -8.02 9.46
CA PRO A 30 23.90 -8.71 8.21
C PRO A 30 24.57 -10.07 8.47
N LYS A 31 24.06 -11.10 7.78
CA LYS A 31 24.66 -12.45 7.76
C LYS A 31 26.17 -12.37 7.49
N PRO A 32 27.02 -13.19 8.13
CA PRO A 32 28.44 -13.27 7.78
C PRO A 32 28.59 -13.67 6.30
N VAL A 33 29.09 -12.76 5.46
CA VAL A 33 29.30 -13.02 4.03
C VAL A 33 30.61 -13.79 3.86
N SER A 34 30.53 -15.10 3.59
CA SER A 34 31.65 -15.84 3.00
C SER A 34 31.44 -15.93 1.48
N SER A 35 32.18 -15.14 0.71
CA SER A 35 32.27 -15.33 -0.75
C SER A 35 33.31 -16.40 -1.07
N PRO A 36 32.96 -17.45 -1.84
CA PRO A 36 33.96 -18.16 -2.64
C PRO A 36 33.88 -17.64 -4.08
N ALA A 37 34.99 -17.07 -4.56
CA ALA A 37 35.23 -17.00 -5.99
C ALA A 37 35.39 -18.44 -6.51
N GLY A 38 34.43 -18.91 -7.31
CA GLY A 38 34.50 -20.24 -7.91
C GLY A 38 33.67 -20.28 -9.19
N SER A 39 34.34 -20.34 -10.34
CA SER A 39 33.70 -20.65 -11.61
C SER A 39 33.23 -22.11 -11.58
N SER A 40 31.94 -22.38 -11.69
CA SER A 40 31.46 -23.70 -12.11
C SER A 40 30.46 -23.57 -13.25
N THR A 41 30.87 -24.16 -14.37
CA THR A 41 30.03 -24.48 -15.52
C THR A 41 28.97 -25.50 -15.08
N HIS A 42 27.69 -25.12 -15.06
CA HIS A 42 26.59 -26.06 -14.84
C HIS A 42 25.79 -26.27 -16.12
N SER A 43 25.76 -27.55 -16.52
CA SER A 43 24.90 -28.13 -17.55
C SER A 43 23.44 -27.99 -17.13
N THR A 44 22.63 -27.32 -17.96
CA THR A 44 21.20 -27.15 -17.75
C THR A 44 20.43 -28.29 -18.41
N THR A 45 19.63 -28.99 -17.63
CA THR A 45 18.48 -29.75 -18.15
C THR A 45 17.40 -29.69 -17.08
N GLU A 46 16.59 -28.63 -17.09
CA GLU A 46 15.22 -28.66 -16.57
C GLU A 46 14.40 -27.45 -17.02
N THR A 47 13.09 -27.67 -17.00
CA THR A 47 11.99 -27.03 -17.72
C THR A 47 11.85 -25.53 -17.44
N GLN A 48 11.80 -24.72 -18.51
CA GLN A 48 11.52 -23.28 -18.44
C GLN A 48 10.15 -23.00 -17.78
N ALA A 49 10.17 -22.44 -16.58
CA ALA A 49 9.06 -21.65 -16.07
C ALA A 49 9.08 -20.31 -16.81
N THR A 50 8.07 -20.06 -17.64
CA THR A 50 7.92 -18.83 -18.42
C THR A 50 7.64 -17.65 -17.50
N SER A 51 8.47 -16.60 -17.57
CA SER A 51 8.15 -15.29 -17.00
C SER A 51 6.95 -14.70 -17.74
N ALA A 52 5.80 -14.64 -17.09
CA ALA A 52 4.65 -13.92 -17.62
C ALA A 52 4.86 -12.42 -17.41
N ALA A 53 4.83 -11.65 -18.50
CA ALA A 53 4.84 -10.20 -18.46
C ALA A 53 3.58 -9.68 -17.74
N GLN A 54 3.79 -8.76 -16.80
CA GLN A 54 2.77 -8.17 -15.93
C GLN A 54 1.88 -7.16 -16.69
N PRO A 55 0.53 -7.22 -16.59
CA PRO A 55 -0.33 -6.15 -17.08
C PRO A 55 -0.17 -4.86 -16.26
N ALA A 56 -0.29 -3.72 -16.93
CA ALA A 56 -0.29 -2.40 -16.30
C ALA A 56 -1.43 -2.22 -15.28
N ALA A 57 -1.19 -1.35 -14.30
CA ALA A 57 -2.03 -1.05 -13.15
C ALA A 57 -3.49 -0.70 -13.50
N GLY A 58 -4.38 -1.69 -13.41
CA GLY A 58 -5.76 -1.49 -12.95
C GLY A 58 -5.87 -2.17 -11.58
N GLN A 59 -6.53 -1.53 -10.60
CA GLN A 59 -6.87 -2.23 -9.36
C GLN A 59 -7.66 -3.49 -9.74
N SER A 60 -7.14 -4.68 -9.42
CA SER A 60 -7.85 -5.91 -9.76
C SER A 60 -9.13 -5.99 -8.94
N SER A 61 -10.13 -6.71 -9.45
CA SER A 61 -11.44 -6.90 -8.80
C SER A 61 -11.37 -7.54 -7.41
N LEU A 62 -10.17 -7.89 -6.95
CA LEU A 62 -9.91 -8.48 -5.63
C LEU A 62 -9.68 -7.44 -4.54
N ILE A 63 -9.39 -6.18 -4.87
CA ILE A 63 -9.22 -5.17 -3.82
C ILE A 63 -10.58 -4.74 -3.29
N GLY A 64 -10.81 -5.03 -2.01
CA GLY A 64 -11.96 -4.53 -1.25
C GLY A 64 -11.69 -3.11 -0.77
N ILE A 65 -11.78 -2.89 0.54
CA ILE A 65 -11.47 -1.59 1.15
C ILE A 65 -9.97 -1.41 1.37
N VAL A 66 -9.49 -0.17 1.19
CA VAL A 66 -8.13 0.27 1.52
C VAL A 66 -8.22 1.51 2.41
N PHE A 67 -7.42 1.57 3.46
CA PHE A 67 -7.35 2.72 4.36
C PHE A 67 -5.95 2.84 5.00
N PRO A 68 -5.59 4.02 5.55
CA PRO A 68 -4.31 4.20 6.24
C PRO A 68 -4.17 3.26 7.44
N GLY A 69 -3.04 2.57 7.55
CA GLY A 69 -2.70 1.78 8.73
C GLY A 69 -1.97 2.61 9.79
N PRO A 70 -1.64 2.00 10.95
CA PRO A 70 -0.82 2.65 11.95
C PRO A 70 0.54 3.02 11.35
N SER A 71 0.98 4.26 11.59
CA SER A 71 2.22 4.79 11.02
C SER A 71 3.00 5.51 12.11
N ASP A 72 4.30 5.27 12.18
CA ASP A 72 5.17 5.85 13.20
C ASP A 72 6.56 6.24 12.67
N GLY A 73 7.59 6.11 13.52
CA GLY A 73 8.97 6.40 13.15
C GLY A 73 9.55 5.37 12.18
N VAL A 74 10.85 5.49 11.95
CA VAL A 74 11.58 4.58 11.06
C VAL A 74 12.39 3.60 11.91
N PRO A 75 12.23 2.28 11.74
CA PRO A 75 11.23 1.56 10.92
C PRO A 75 9.86 1.38 11.63
N PRO A 76 8.77 1.13 10.88
CA PRO A 76 7.47 0.86 11.48
C PRO A 76 7.26 -0.63 11.75
N ASP A 77 7.79 -1.55 10.93
CA ASP A 77 7.69 -3.00 11.11
C ASP A 77 6.25 -3.49 11.26
N SER A 78 5.52 -3.35 10.16
CA SER A 78 4.05 -3.41 10.15
C SER A 78 3.50 -4.83 10.19
N GLN A 79 2.52 -5.08 11.08
CA GLN A 79 1.77 -6.33 11.15
C GLN A 79 0.27 -6.08 11.36
N VAL A 80 -0.58 -6.97 10.82
CA VAL A 80 -2.04 -6.87 10.97
C VAL A 80 -2.64 -8.23 11.31
N ALA A 81 -3.65 -8.23 12.18
CA ALA A 81 -4.46 -9.39 12.50
C ALA A 81 -5.93 -9.12 12.23
N ALA A 82 -6.61 -10.08 11.62
CA ALA A 82 -8.04 -10.03 11.32
C ALA A 82 -8.84 -10.91 12.28
N GLY A 83 -9.67 -10.29 13.12
CA GLY A 83 -10.74 -10.97 13.86
C GLY A 83 -12.07 -10.91 13.11
N PRO A 84 -13.18 -11.36 13.70
CA PRO A 84 -14.49 -11.37 13.04
C PRO A 84 -15.04 -9.97 12.78
N ASN A 85 -14.87 -9.04 13.73
CA ASN A 85 -15.45 -7.69 13.66
C ASN A 85 -14.40 -6.56 13.62
N HIS A 86 -13.15 -6.90 13.95
CA HIS A 86 -12.09 -5.93 14.19
C HIS A 86 -10.80 -6.33 13.48
N LEU A 87 -9.96 -5.33 13.25
CA LEU A 87 -8.58 -5.47 12.83
C LEU A 87 -7.69 -4.88 13.92
N VAL A 88 -6.56 -5.52 14.17
CA VAL A 88 -5.50 -4.95 15.01
C VAL A 88 -4.28 -4.77 14.15
N GLY A 89 -3.87 -3.52 13.93
CA GLY A 89 -2.61 -3.16 13.30
C GLY A 89 -1.58 -2.81 14.37
N VAL A 90 -0.36 -3.28 14.18
CA VAL A 90 0.77 -2.91 15.04
C VAL A 90 1.94 -2.43 14.19
N VAL A 91 2.63 -1.44 14.71
CA VAL A 91 3.97 -0.98 14.33
C VAL A 91 4.78 -0.84 15.61
N ASN A 92 6.08 -0.57 15.49
CA ASN A 92 7.00 -0.56 16.63
C ASN A 92 6.52 0.23 17.85
N SER A 93 5.94 1.41 17.65
CA SER A 93 5.51 2.28 18.75
C SER A 93 3.99 2.44 18.91
N ILE A 94 3.18 1.84 18.03
CA ILE A 94 1.72 2.05 18.02
C ILE A 94 0.98 0.73 17.83
N ILE A 95 -0.04 0.53 18.65
CA ILE A 95 -1.09 -0.49 18.49
C ILE A 95 -2.39 0.24 18.17
N GLU A 96 -2.99 -0.08 17.04
CA GLU A 96 -4.24 0.54 16.58
C GLU A 96 -5.29 -0.52 16.24
N ILE A 97 -6.52 -0.28 16.70
CA ILE A 97 -7.66 -1.14 16.50
C ILE A 97 -8.61 -0.44 15.53
N PHE A 98 -9.02 -1.15 14.50
CA PHE A 98 -9.97 -0.69 13.49
C PHE A 98 -11.21 -1.57 13.45
N SER A 99 -12.31 -0.98 13.02
CA SER A 99 -13.43 -1.75 12.47
C SER A 99 -13.05 -2.35 11.10
N LYS A 100 -13.78 -3.38 10.66
CA LYS A 100 -13.61 -3.95 9.31
C LYS A 100 -13.94 -2.97 8.16
N SER A 101 -14.60 -1.86 8.44
CA SER A 101 -14.81 -0.76 7.48
C SER A 101 -13.70 0.29 7.49
N GLY A 102 -12.60 0.05 8.22
CA GLY A 102 -11.42 0.91 8.26
C GLY A 102 -11.52 2.12 9.20
N ALA A 103 -12.62 2.25 9.96
CA ALA A 103 -12.70 3.31 10.97
C ALA A 103 -11.82 2.96 12.19
N PRO A 104 -10.94 3.88 12.65
CA PRO A 104 -10.15 3.68 13.86
C PRO A 104 -11.06 3.72 15.09
N LEU A 105 -10.87 2.76 15.98
CA LEU A 105 -11.66 2.59 17.22
C LEU A 105 -10.84 2.89 18.46
N SER A 106 -9.54 2.57 18.44
CA SER A 106 -8.62 2.81 19.55
C SER A 106 -7.19 2.90 19.03
N VAL A 107 -6.41 3.84 19.55
CA VAL A 107 -4.97 4.00 19.29
C VAL A 107 -4.27 4.04 20.64
N SER A 108 -3.22 3.24 20.81
CA SER A 108 -2.36 3.28 21.99
C SER A 108 -0.90 3.25 21.58
N GLY A 109 -0.08 4.08 22.22
CA GLY A 109 1.36 3.84 22.22
C GLY A 109 1.66 2.48 22.87
N ASP A 110 2.63 1.76 22.33
CA ASP A 110 3.16 0.49 22.82
C ASP A 110 3.45 0.51 24.34
N ASN A 111 4.15 1.54 24.83
CA ASN A 111 4.54 1.70 26.22
C ASN A 111 3.35 1.93 27.14
N VAL A 112 2.35 2.66 26.65
CA VAL A 112 1.10 2.89 27.38
C VAL A 112 0.29 1.61 27.42
N PHE A 113 0.27 0.86 26.31
CA PHE A 113 -0.43 -0.41 26.24
C PHE A 113 0.20 -1.41 27.22
N PHE A 114 1.52 -1.58 27.24
CA PHE A 114 2.19 -2.54 28.12
C PHE A 114 2.50 -2.04 29.53
N GLN A 115 2.08 -0.82 29.91
CA GLN A 115 2.48 -0.19 31.18
C GLN A 115 2.22 -1.02 32.44
N SER A 116 1.22 -1.93 32.41
CA SER A 116 0.90 -2.81 33.55
C SER A 116 1.95 -3.88 33.82
N VAL A 117 2.81 -4.19 32.84
CA VAL A 117 3.97 -5.08 32.98
C VAL A 117 5.30 -4.33 32.91
N GLY A 118 5.28 -3.01 32.67
CA GLY A 118 6.43 -2.13 32.75
C GLY A 118 6.60 -1.23 31.52
N ASN A 119 7.51 -0.26 31.60
CA ASN A 119 7.92 0.53 30.45
C ASN A 119 8.84 -0.31 29.57
N CYS A 120 8.55 -0.40 28.27
CA CYS A 120 9.19 -1.38 27.42
C CYS A 120 10.18 -0.78 26.41
N GLY A 121 10.00 0.48 26.00
CA GLY A 121 10.60 1.02 24.79
C GLY A 121 10.46 0.05 23.63
N CYS A 122 9.25 -0.50 23.45
CA CYS A 122 8.99 -1.70 22.66
C CYS A 122 9.41 -1.50 21.19
N PHE A 123 9.68 -2.63 20.54
CA PHE A 123 9.98 -2.71 19.12
C PHE A 123 9.74 -4.15 18.63
N ASP A 124 9.71 -4.31 17.32
CA ASP A 124 9.43 -5.55 16.59
C ASP A 124 8.11 -6.22 17.01
N SER A 125 7.04 -5.42 17.08
CA SER A 125 5.73 -5.93 17.48
C SER A 125 5.12 -6.84 16.41
N ARG A 126 4.66 -8.03 16.82
CA ARG A 126 3.86 -8.94 15.98
C ARG A 126 2.46 -9.08 16.57
N VAL A 127 1.47 -9.28 15.70
CA VAL A 127 0.09 -9.57 16.08
C VAL A 127 -0.49 -10.68 15.21
N LEU A 128 -1.28 -11.56 15.81
CA LEU A 128 -2.12 -12.54 15.11
C LEU A 128 -3.49 -12.65 15.79
N TYR A 129 -4.43 -13.29 15.10
CA TYR A 129 -5.73 -13.66 15.65
C TYR A 129 -5.86 -15.18 15.70
N ASP A 130 -5.98 -15.71 16.91
CA ASP A 130 -6.33 -17.10 17.16
C ASP A 130 -7.82 -17.29 16.86
N GLN A 131 -8.12 -17.98 15.75
CA GLN A 131 -9.49 -18.22 15.31
C GLN A 131 -10.21 -19.26 16.16
N ALA A 132 -9.48 -20.17 16.82
CA ALA A 132 -10.06 -21.24 17.62
C ALA A 132 -10.48 -20.72 18.99
N ASP A 133 -9.57 -20.03 19.68
CA ASP A 133 -9.84 -19.43 21.00
C ASP A 133 -10.40 -18.01 20.90
N GLN A 134 -10.54 -17.48 19.68
CA GLN A 134 -11.13 -16.19 19.38
C GLN A 134 -10.43 -15.02 20.07
N ARG A 135 -9.09 -15.00 20.06
CA ARG A 135 -8.28 -13.98 20.72
C ARG A 135 -7.28 -13.34 19.77
N PHE A 136 -7.11 -12.03 19.88
CA PHE A 136 -5.91 -11.36 19.40
C PHE A 136 -4.74 -11.60 20.37
N ILE A 137 -3.56 -11.85 19.81
CA ILE A 137 -2.31 -12.07 20.53
C ILE A 137 -1.24 -11.16 19.95
N ILE A 138 -0.55 -10.42 20.82
CA ILE A 138 0.57 -9.53 20.48
C ILE A 138 1.83 -10.03 21.17
N SER A 139 2.95 -10.04 20.47
CA SER A 139 4.30 -10.18 21.05
C SER A 139 5.18 -8.99 20.66
N THR A 140 6.10 -8.61 21.53
CA THR A 140 7.07 -7.54 21.26
C THR A 140 8.32 -7.69 22.13
N SER A 141 9.43 -7.08 21.69
CA SER A 141 10.67 -7.03 22.43
C SER A 141 10.71 -5.82 23.35
N LYS A 142 11.12 -6.04 24.60
CA LYS A 142 11.43 -4.97 25.56
C LYS A 142 12.89 -4.56 25.42
N ARG A 143 13.11 -3.25 25.25
CA ARG A 143 14.42 -2.61 25.16
C ARG A 143 15.25 -2.89 26.42
N ASN A 144 16.49 -3.30 26.21
CA ASN A 144 17.45 -3.52 27.30
C ASN A 144 17.94 -2.17 27.87
N LEU A 145 17.27 -1.66 28.90
CA LEU A 145 17.68 -0.43 29.59
C LEU A 145 18.62 -0.67 30.80
N SER A 146 18.86 -1.94 31.18
CA SER A 146 19.57 -2.29 32.44
C SER A 146 20.42 -3.58 32.39
N GLY A 147 20.80 -4.05 31.20
CA GLY A 147 21.55 -5.30 30.98
C GLY A 147 20.72 -6.55 30.70
N THR A 148 19.39 -6.46 30.58
CA THR A 148 18.46 -7.58 30.36
C THR A 148 17.26 -7.14 29.50
N SER A 149 17.10 -7.68 28.28
CA SER A 149 15.88 -7.54 27.44
C SER A 149 14.78 -8.51 27.91
N ALA A 150 13.54 -8.42 27.42
CA ALA A 150 12.49 -9.39 27.74
C ALA A 150 11.50 -9.50 26.57
N LEU A 151 10.69 -10.57 26.56
CA LEU A 151 9.53 -10.67 25.67
C LEU A 151 8.30 -10.16 26.41
N LEU A 152 7.49 -9.32 25.77
CA LEU A 152 6.17 -8.96 26.26
C LEU A 152 5.11 -9.64 25.40
N VAL A 153 4.10 -10.20 26.06
CA VAL A 153 2.98 -10.86 25.40
C VAL A 153 1.68 -10.28 25.92
N ALA A 154 0.75 -9.99 25.02
CA ALA A 154 -0.62 -9.61 25.38
C ALA A 154 -1.63 -10.51 24.67
N VAL A 155 -2.65 -10.94 25.39
CA VAL A 155 -3.76 -11.73 24.85
C VAL A 155 -5.06 -11.04 25.23
N SER A 156 -5.87 -10.70 24.23
CA SER A 156 -7.20 -10.12 24.47
C SER A 156 -8.05 -11.09 25.31
N GLN A 157 -8.96 -10.58 26.13
CA GLN A 157 -9.82 -11.44 26.94
C GLN A 157 -11.00 -12.01 26.14
N THR A 158 -11.31 -11.43 24.98
CA THR A 158 -12.40 -11.82 24.07
C THR A 158 -12.00 -11.58 22.61
N SER A 159 -12.91 -11.85 21.68
CA SER A 159 -12.74 -11.49 20.25
C SER A 159 -12.90 -10.00 19.97
N ASP A 160 -13.26 -9.21 20.98
CA ASP A 160 -13.24 -7.75 20.93
C ASP A 160 -11.91 -7.23 21.52
N PRO A 161 -10.98 -6.72 20.68
CA PRO A 161 -9.69 -6.21 21.12
C PRO A 161 -9.81 -4.85 21.82
N THR A 162 -10.96 -4.17 21.77
CA THR A 162 -11.18 -2.89 22.48
C THR A 162 -11.40 -3.09 23.98
N GLY A 163 -11.65 -4.32 24.41
CA GLY A 163 -11.80 -4.71 25.81
C GLY A 163 -10.47 -4.88 26.55
N ASN A 164 -10.52 -5.70 27.61
CA ASN A 164 -9.38 -5.98 28.46
C ASN A 164 -8.41 -6.99 27.83
N TRP A 165 -7.16 -6.93 28.26
CA TRP A 165 -6.07 -7.80 27.82
C TRP A 165 -5.31 -8.36 29.02
N ASN A 166 -4.96 -9.65 28.95
CA ASN A 166 -3.99 -10.27 29.84
C ASN A 166 -2.59 -9.95 29.29
N LYS A 167 -1.69 -9.43 30.13
CA LYS A 167 -0.36 -8.97 29.70
C LYS A 167 0.71 -9.61 30.57
N PHE A 168 1.80 -10.02 29.94
CA PHE A 168 2.87 -10.79 30.55
C PHE A 168 4.23 -10.24 30.14
N GLU A 169 5.16 -10.21 31.10
CA GLU A 169 6.59 -10.07 30.83
C GLU A 169 7.26 -11.43 31.03
N ILE A 170 7.97 -11.89 30.01
CA ILE A 170 8.71 -13.14 30.03
C ILE A 170 10.18 -12.78 30.08
N ALA A 171 10.75 -12.94 31.28
CA ALA A 171 12.15 -12.66 31.55
C ALA A 171 13.07 -13.56 30.69
N PRO A 172 14.22 -13.03 30.26
CA PRO A 172 15.21 -13.82 29.54
C PRO A 172 15.92 -14.75 30.50
N THR A 173 16.69 -15.66 29.93
CA THR A 173 17.50 -16.63 30.70
C THR A 173 18.96 -16.21 30.86
N THR A 174 19.40 -15.24 30.07
CA THR A 174 20.76 -14.71 30.05
C THR A 174 20.72 -13.19 29.94
N THR A 175 21.84 -12.53 30.25
CA THR A 175 22.02 -11.10 29.99
C THR A 175 22.27 -10.90 28.49
N SER A 176 21.20 -10.92 27.72
CA SER A 176 21.20 -10.76 26.26
C SER A 176 20.08 -9.84 25.81
N TRP A 177 20.18 -9.37 24.57
CA TRP A 177 19.14 -8.65 23.87
C TRP A 177 18.27 -9.61 23.07
N TYR A 178 16.95 -9.42 23.10
CA TYR A 178 16.02 -10.11 22.22
C TYR A 178 15.60 -9.16 21.09
N ASP A 179 15.86 -9.59 19.87
CA ASP A 179 15.52 -8.90 18.63
C ASP A 179 14.53 -9.75 17.85
N PHE A 180 13.67 -9.12 17.06
CA PHE A 180 12.80 -9.81 16.10
C PHE A 180 12.02 -11.00 16.68
N PRO A 181 11.18 -10.79 17.71
CA PRO A 181 10.43 -11.84 18.34
C PRO A 181 9.33 -12.33 17.38
N THR A 182 9.61 -13.41 16.67
CA THR A 182 8.65 -14.02 15.74
C THR A 182 7.43 -14.52 16.51
N LEU A 183 6.30 -14.75 15.83
CA LEU A 183 5.06 -15.18 16.48
C LEU A 183 4.35 -16.25 15.65
N GLY A 184 4.38 -17.48 16.13
CA GLY A 184 3.64 -18.62 15.61
C GLY A 184 2.51 -19.04 16.57
N LEU A 185 1.57 -19.84 16.06
CA LEU A 185 0.38 -20.29 16.80
C LEU A 185 0.06 -21.73 16.44
N SER A 186 -0.28 -22.52 17.45
CA SER A 186 -0.96 -23.80 17.32
C SER A 186 -2.24 -23.85 18.16
N SER A 187 -2.91 -25.00 18.16
CA SER A 187 -4.06 -25.26 19.04
C SER A 187 -3.68 -25.41 20.53
N SER A 188 -2.39 -25.39 20.88
CA SER A 188 -1.93 -25.66 22.25
C SER A 188 -1.02 -24.59 22.84
N ALA A 189 -0.31 -23.84 22.00
CA ALA A 189 0.67 -22.87 22.43
C ALA A 189 0.89 -21.76 21.38
N ILE A 190 1.45 -20.65 21.85
CA ILE A 190 2.16 -19.71 20.97
C ILE A 190 3.64 -20.03 20.98
N TYR A 191 4.30 -19.65 19.88
CA TYR A 191 5.73 -19.85 19.69
C TYR A 191 6.39 -18.52 19.40
N ILE A 192 7.38 -18.16 20.20
CA ILE A 192 8.15 -16.93 20.01
C ILE A 192 9.61 -17.30 19.89
N SER A 193 10.25 -16.90 18.79
CA SER A 193 11.66 -17.14 18.57
C SER A 193 12.39 -15.83 18.31
N PRO A 194 12.91 -15.17 19.35
CA PRO A 194 13.74 -14.00 19.16
C PRO A 194 15.16 -14.39 18.74
N ASP A 195 15.78 -13.53 17.96
CA ASP A 195 17.22 -13.52 17.79
C ASP A 195 17.85 -13.02 19.11
N VAL A 196 18.78 -13.80 19.64
CA VAL A 196 19.47 -13.53 20.90
C VAL A 196 20.83 -12.93 20.59
N ILE A 197 21.00 -11.64 20.91
CA ILE A 197 22.23 -10.91 20.70
C ILE A 197 22.96 -10.79 22.05
N PRO A 198 24.11 -11.48 22.24
CA PRO A 198 24.85 -11.41 23.49
C PRO A 198 25.39 -10.00 23.74
N ASN A 199 25.34 -9.54 25.00
CA ASN A 199 25.95 -8.25 25.38
C ASN A 199 27.50 -8.24 25.24
N SER A 200 28.13 -9.41 25.19
CA SER A 200 29.57 -9.59 24.97
C SER A 200 29.90 -10.98 24.42
N GLY A 201 30.90 -11.08 23.54
CA GLY A 201 31.36 -12.34 22.94
C GLY A 201 30.65 -12.70 21.62
N PRO A 202 31.19 -13.65 20.83
CA PRO A 202 30.53 -14.13 19.62
C PRO A 202 29.38 -15.09 19.96
N GLY A 203 28.40 -15.20 19.06
CA GLY A 203 27.39 -16.26 19.10
C GLY A 203 25.95 -15.77 19.16
N ALA A 204 25.52 -14.98 18.17
CA ALA A 204 24.09 -14.83 17.92
C ALA A 204 23.48 -16.23 17.66
N HIS A 205 22.29 -16.46 18.16
CA HIS A 205 21.50 -17.68 18.06
C HIS A 205 20.03 -17.29 18.18
N PHE A 206 19.10 -18.21 17.95
CA PHE A 206 17.74 -18.02 18.43
C PHE A 206 17.49 -18.84 19.70
N ASP A 207 16.63 -18.31 20.55
CA ASP A 207 15.90 -19.09 21.53
C ASP A 207 14.52 -19.40 20.94
N LEU A 208 13.87 -20.48 21.37
CA LEU A 208 12.48 -20.78 21.05
C LEU A 208 11.69 -20.97 22.34
N PHE A 209 10.67 -20.13 22.52
CA PHE A 209 9.73 -20.17 23.63
C PHE A 209 8.44 -20.83 23.15
N VAL A 210 8.08 -21.95 23.79
CA VAL A 210 6.76 -22.59 23.65
C VAL A 210 5.94 -22.21 24.87
N ILE A 211 4.89 -21.41 24.69
CA ILE A 211 4.10 -20.86 25.79
C ILE A 211 2.67 -21.38 25.67
N GLY A 212 2.23 -22.15 26.68
CA GLY A 212 0.91 -22.78 26.70
C GLY A 212 -0.23 -21.77 26.60
N LEU A 213 -1.16 -22.02 25.68
CA LEU A 213 -2.38 -21.21 25.52
C LEU A 213 -3.28 -21.22 26.76
N PRO A 214 -3.53 -22.36 27.44
CA PRO A 214 -4.47 -22.39 28.58
C PRO A 214 -4.13 -21.36 29.67
N GLU A 215 -2.85 -21.25 30.05
CA GLU A 215 -2.40 -20.31 31.07
C GLU A 215 -2.44 -18.85 30.58
N LEU A 216 -2.08 -18.60 29.31
CA LEU A 216 -2.15 -17.27 28.69
C LEU A 216 -3.59 -16.75 28.62
N LEU A 217 -4.51 -17.58 28.12
CA LEU A 217 -5.92 -17.25 27.97
C LEU A 217 -6.59 -17.02 29.33
N ALA A 218 -6.19 -17.78 30.35
CA ALA A 218 -6.69 -17.63 31.72
C ALA A 218 -6.13 -16.41 32.47
N GLY A 219 -5.09 -15.73 31.94
CA GLY A 219 -4.44 -14.64 32.66
C GLY A 219 -3.60 -15.12 33.85
N SER A 220 -3.10 -16.36 33.81
CA SER A 220 -2.36 -16.98 34.91
C SER A 220 -1.00 -16.33 35.12
N SER A 221 -0.65 -16.02 36.36
CA SER A 221 0.72 -15.58 36.71
C SER A 221 1.77 -16.69 36.54
N ASN A 222 1.34 -17.94 36.49
CA ASN A 222 2.18 -19.12 36.30
C ASN A 222 1.98 -19.64 34.88
N LEU A 223 2.83 -19.20 33.94
CA LEU A 223 2.81 -19.66 32.56
C LEU A 223 3.55 -20.99 32.42
N ASN A 224 3.02 -21.89 31.60
CA ASN A 224 3.75 -23.09 31.18
C ASN A 224 4.66 -22.74 29.99
N ILE A 225 5.97 -22.65 30.24
CA ILE A 225 6.95 -22.24 29.23
C ILE A 225 8.01 -23.34 29.07
N THR A 226 8.11 -23.90 27.86
CA THR A 226 9.27 -24.70 27.45
C THR A 226 10.21 -23.82 26.63
N ARG A 227 11.52 -23.96 26.84
CA ARG A 227 12.55 -23.17 26.17
C ARG A 227 13.57 -24.07 25.49
N PHE A 228 13.82 -23.83 24.21
CA PHE A 228 15.01 -24.32 23.52
C PHE A 228 15.98 -23.15 23.44
N GLN A 229 17.21 -23.34 23.92
CA GLN A 229 18.17 -22.26 24.09
C GLN A 229 19.41 -22.47 23.25
N SER A 230 20.07 -21.38 22.85
CA SER A 230 21.35 -21.43 22.14
C SER A 230 21.27 -22.28 20.86
N VAL A 231 20.13 -22.24 20.17
CA VAL A 231 19.94 -23.04 18.96
C VAL A 231 20.68 -22.34 17.82
N ALA A 232 21.62 -23.06 17.21
CA ALA A 232 22.38 -22.55 16.09
C ALA A 232 21.45 -22.22 14.92
N PHE A 233 21.70 -21.08 14.30
CA PHE A 233 20.84 -20.49 13.27
C PHE A 233 21.66 -20.00 12.08
N THR A 234 21.00 -19.93 10.93
CA THR A 234 21.49 -19.35 9.68
C THR A 234 20.63 -18.14 9.27
N GLY A 235 19.38 -18.07 9.73
CA GLY A 235 18.48 -16.91 9.64
C GLY A 235 17.46 -16.95 10.78
N SER A 236 16.60 -15.96 10.91
CA SER A 236 15.61 -15.95 12.01
C SER A 236 14.62 -17.14 11.86
N LEU A 237 14.19 -17.73 12.97
CA LEU A 237 13.27 -18.88 12.98
C LEU A 237 11.81 -18.41 13.06
N LEU A 238 11.01 -18.73 12.04
CA LEU A 238 9.61 -18.31 11.95
C LEU A 238 8.69 -19.48 12.27
N GLY A 239 7.91 -19.35 13.34
CA GLY A 239 6.84 -20.31 13.66
C GLY A 239 5.65 -20.17 12.72
N ALA A 240 5.08 -21.30 12.32
CA ALA A 240 3.86 -21.31 11.53
C ALA A 240 2.67 -20.78 12.35
N ILE A 241 1.78 -20.04 11.69
CA ILE A 241 0.41 -19.88 12.14
C ILE A 241 -0.38 -21.08 11.60
N THR A 242 -0.76 -21.99 12.49
CA THR A 242 -1.50 -23.21 12.16
C THR A 242 -2.99 -22.90 12.10
N TYR A 243 -3.58 -23.05 10.92
CA TYR A 243 -5.03 -23.00 10.76
C TYR A 243 -5.62 -24.40 10.72
N GLY A 244 -6.51 -24.68 11.68
CA GLY A 244 -7.03 -26.01 11.94
C GLY A 244 -6.20 -26.72 13.02
N SER A 245 -6.07 -28.03 12.92
CA SER A 245 -5.34 -28.84 13.90
C SER A 245 -4.21 -29.60 13.22
N SER A 246 -3.00 -29.49 13.77
CA SER A 246 -1.84 -30.30 13.41
C SER A 246 -1.34 -31.04 14.66
N PRO A 247 -0.88 -32.30 14.56
CA PRO A 247 -0.22 -32.99 15.67
C PRO A 247 1.24 -32.55 15.87
N THR A 248 1.78 -31.77 14.93
CA THR A 248 3.18 -31.34 14.87
C THR A 248 3.22 -29.85 14.58
N GLU A 249 4.17 -29.17 15.20
CA GLU A 249 4.29 -27.72 15.06
C GLU A 249 5.54 -27.39 14.27
N PHE A 250 5.37 -26.53 13.28
CA PHE A 250 6.34 -26.35 12.21
C PHE A 250 6.92 -24.95 12.21
N PHE A 251 8.17 -24.85 11.80
CA PHE A 251 8.91 -23.61 11.68
C PHE A 251 9.73 -23.64 10.41
N MET A 252 9.98 -22.47 9.84
CA MET A 252 10.88 -22.33 8.71
C MET A 252 11.97 -21.31 9.02
N GLU A 253 13.13 -21.59 8.47
CA GLU A 253 14.29 -20.72 8.50
C GLU A 253 14.97 -20.80 7.13
N THR A 254 15.52 -19.68 6.64
CA THR A 254 16.46 -19.75 5.53
C THR A 254 17.78 -20.35 5.96
N ALA A 255 18.33 -21.24 5.15
CA ALA A 255 19.73 -21.62 5.31
C ALA A 255 20.64 -20.44 4.88
N ASN A 256 21.65 -20.73 4.06
CA ASN A 256 22.38 -19.72 3.30
C ASN A 256 21.84 -19.68 1.86
N GLN A 257 22.28 -18.71 1.08
CA GLN A 257 22.08 -18.70 -0.38
C GLN A 257 22.39 -20.08 -0.97
N GLY A 258 21.49 -20.62 -1.79
CA GLY A 258 21.58 -21.99 -2.25
C GLY A 258 20.23 -22.60 -2.57
N THR A 259 20.13 -23.92 -2.39
CA THR A 259 18.97 -24.73 -2.78
C THR A 259 18.29 -25.37 -1.58
N VAL A 260 18.44 -24.80 -0.37
CA VAL A 260 17.95 -25.40 0.88
C VAL A 260 17.23 -24.38 1.74
N LEU A 261 16.08 -24.77 2.28
CA LEU A 261 15.46 -24.17 3.47
C LEU A 261 15.53 -25.17 4.62
N HIS A 262 15.55 -24.68 5.86
CA HIS A 262 15.44 -25.55 7.03
C HIS A 262 14.00 -25.55 7.53
N MET A 263 13.42 -26.74 7.68
CA MET A 263 12.16 -26.95 8.37
C MET A 263 12.44 -27.52 9.76
N PHE A 264 11.95 -26.86 10.80
CA PHE A 264 12.00 -27.39 12.16
C PHE A 264 10.63 -27.89 12.60
N LYS A 265 10.63 -28.86 13.51
CA LYS A 265 9.43 -29.42 14.12
C LYS A 265 9.57 -29.49 15.63
N VAL A 266 8.52 -29.10 16.33
CA VAL A 266 8.34 -29.37 17.76
C VAL A 266 7.27 -30.45 17.93
N ASN A 267 7.64 -31.55 18.59
CA ASN A 267 6.68 -32.54 19.06
C ASN A 267 6.32 -32.21 20.52
N THR A 268 5.05 -31.97 20.80
CA THR A 268 4.55 -31.60 22.14
C THR A 268 4.07 -32.80 22.96
N SER A 269 4.13 -34.02 22.40
CA SER A 269 3.86 -35.24 23.17
C SER A 269 5.05 -35.64 24.04
N GLY A 270 4.86 -35.68 25.36
CA GLY A 270 5.93 -35.95 26.32
C GLY A 270 6.90 -34.78 26.49
N THR A 271 8.20 -35.06 26.57
CA THR A 271 9.24 -34.00 26.63
C THR A 271 9.41 -33.37 25.25
N PRO A 272 9.19 -32.05 25.09
CA PRO A 272 9.29 -31.45 23.77
C PRO A 272 10.66 -31.60 23.13
N THR A 273 10.69 -32.06 21.88
CA THR A 273 11.91 -32.19 21.08
C THR A 273 11.85 -31.29 19.86
N LEU A 274 12.99 -30.67 19.52
CA LEU A 274 13.17 -29.87 18.31
C LEU A 274 13.98 -30.69 17.31
N THR A 275 13.42 -30.90 16.12
CA THR A 275 14.10 -31.62 15.01
C THR A 275 14.19 -30.74 13.78
N LYS A 276 15.24 -30.91 12.98
CA LYS A 276 15.48 -30.16 11.72
C LYS A 276 15.50 -31.11 10.52
N THR A 277 14.84 -30.72 9.44
CA THR A 277 14.92 -31.35 8.12
C THR A 277 15.33 -30.30 7.08
N ASP A 278 16.20 -30.66 6.14
CA ASP A 278 16.56 -29.81 5.01
C ASP A 278 15.55 -30.02 3.86
N ILE A 279 14.95 -28.94 3.38
CA ILE A 279 14.00 -28.93 2.25
C ILE A 279 14.70 -28.41 1.01
N THR A 280 14.83 -29.26 -0.01
CA THR A 280 15.38 -28.86 -1.31
C THR A 280 14.44 -27.90 -2.02
N VAL A 281 14.96 -26.75 -2.44
CA VAL A 281 14.23 -25.70 -3.16
C VAL A 281 15.03 -25.19 -4.37
N PRO A 282 14.39 -24.52 -5.34
CA PRO A 282 15.12 -23.82 -6.38
C PRO A 282 16.11 -22.82 -5.81
N PHE A 283 17.22 -22.62 -6.52
CA PHE A 283 18.29 -21.73 -6.10
C PHE A 283 17.77 -20.33 -5.76
N TYR A 284 18.31 -19.75 -4.68
CA TYR A 284 18.06 -18.38 -4.27
C TYR A 284 19.34 -17.71 -3.75
N THR A 285 19.38 -16.39 -3.83
CA THR A 285 20.46 -15.55 -3.34
C THR A 285 19.91 -14.35 -2.57
N ILE A 286 20.76 -13.70 -1.78
CA ILE A 286 20.37 -12.52 -1.02
C ILE A 286 19.88 -11.40 -1.96
N PRO A 287 18.90 -10.58 -1.53
CA PRO A 287 18.43 -9.38 -2.24
C PRO A 287 19.55 -8.47 -2.79
N THR A 288 19.18 -7.51 -3.65
CA THR A 288 20.12 -6.56 -4.26
C THR A 288 20.79 -5.62 -3.25
N GLY A 289 20.27 -5.53 -2.03
CA GLY A 289 20.70 -4.62 -0.97
C GLY A 289 19.93 -3.30 -1.00
N PHE A 290 19.62 -2.82 -2.21
CA PHE A 290 18.83 -1.61 -2.42
C PHE A 290 17.84 -1.74 -3.57
N VAL A 291 16.74 -0.97 -3.51
CA VAL A 291 15.71 -0.89 -4.55
C VAL A 291 15.57 0.54 -5.07
N GLN A 292 15.13 0.65 -6.33
CA GLN A 292 15.02 1.93 -7.04
C GLN A 292 13.68 2.61 -6.79
N GLN A 293 13.67 3.94 -6.78
CA GLN A 293 12.48 4.80 -6.78
C GLN A 293 12.73 6.05 -7.65
N PRO A 294 11.70 6.80 -8.08
CA PRO A 294 11.90 8.07 -8.77
C PRO A 294 12.67 9.07 -7.91
N GLY A 295 13.66 9.74 -8.49
CA GLY A 295 14.48 10.73 -7.80
C GLY A 295 15.39 10.15 -6.72
N ASP A 296 15.69 8.84 -6.77
CA ASP A 296 16.48 8.16 -5.74
C ASP A 296 17.89 8.76 -5.57
N THR A 297 18.17 9.25 -4.36
CA THR A 297 19.50 9.74 -3.94
C THR A 297 20.03 9.05 -2.70
N THR A 298 19.20 8.30 -1.98
CA THR A 298 19.53 7.72 -0.65
C THR A 298 19.47 6.21 -0.62
N HIS A 299 18.94 5.58 -1.68
CA HIS A 299 18.77 4.15 -1.87
C HIS A 299 17.93 3.49 -0.77
N LEU A 300 16.75 2.98 -1.15
CA LEU A 300 15.89 2.29 -0.20
C LEU A 300 16.43 0.87 0.05
N SER A 301 16.56 0.44 1.31
CA SER A 301 16.99 -0.92 1.64
C SER A 301 16.03 -1.98 1.10
N SER A 302 16.58 -3.08 0.58
CA SER A 302 15.79 -4.23 0.12
C SER A 302 15.53 -5.27 1.22
N GLY A 303 16.11 -5.11 2.41
CA GLY A 303 16.07 -6.09 3.50
C GLY A 303 17.00 -7.29 3.31
N SER A 304 16.83 -8.30 4.16
CA SER A 304 17.53 -9.60 4.10
C SER A 304 16.72 -10.64 3.31
N ASP A 305 17.28 -11.85 3.18
CA ASP A 305 16.62 -13.02 2.63
C ASP A 305 15.84 -13.83 3.68
N ASP A 306 15.67 -13.32 4.90
CA ASP A 306 14.98 -14.06 5.96
C ASP A 306 13.50 -14.32 5.60
N ILE A 307 12.96 -15.43 6.10
CA ILE A 307 11.55 -15.77 5.90
C ILE A 307 10.69 -14.69 6.56
N GLY A 308 9.76 -14.09 5.80
CA GLY A 308 8.89 -13.02 6.32
C GLY A 308 7.84 -13.55 7.29
N ASN A 309 7.17 -14.65 6.92
CA ASN A 309 6.24 -15.39 7.76
C ASN A 309 5.98 -16.82 7.24
N VAL A 310 5.32 -17.63 8.08
CA VAL A 310 4.96 -19.02 7.76
C VAL A 310 3.51 -19.28 8.16
N VAL A 311 2.78 -19.97 7.28
CA VAL A 311 1.40 -20.42 7.54
C VAL A 311 1.33 -21.92 7.29
N TRP A 312 0.68 -22.65 8.18
CA TRP A 312 0.30 -24.04 7.93
C TRP A 312 -1.20 -24.14 7.70
N ARG A 313 -1.61 -24.77 6.59
CA ARG A 313 -3.01 -25.07 6.30
C ARG A 313 -3.10 -26.30 5.41
N ASN A 314 -4.07 -27.17 5.68
CA ASN A 314 -4.39 -28.36 4.87
C ASN A 314 -3.18 -29.26 4.57
N GLY A 315 -2.30 -29.48 5.55
CA GLY A 315 -1.13 -30.36 5.41
C GLY A 315 0.04 -29.75 4.62
N SER A 316 0.05 -28.43 4.43
CA SER A 316 1.15 -27.75 3.74
C SER A 316 1.58 -26.48 4.46
N LEU A 317 2.90 -26.26 4.47
CA LEU A 317 3.51 -25.00 4.89
C LEU A 317 3.63 -24.07 3.70
N TRP A 318 3.30 -22.81 3.94
CA TRP A 318 3.46 -21.71 3.00
C TRP A 318 4.36 -20.68 3.63
N CYS A 319 5.44 -20.33 2.93
CA CYS A 319 6.39 -19.31 3.39
C CYS A 319 6.91 -18.48 2.22
N THR A 320 7.46 -17.32 2.55
CA THR A 320 7.95 -16.36 1.55
C THR A 320 9.12 -15.55 2.08
N HIS A 321 9.97 -15.07 1.18
CA HIS A 321 11.08 -14.16 1.46
C HIS A 321 11.48 -13.35 0.22
N ALA A 322 12.29 -12.32 0.42
CA ALA A 322 12.88 -11.55 -0.66
C ALA A 322 14.17 -12.22 -1.15
N VAL A 323 14.35 -12.30 -2.47
CA VAL A 323 15.54 -12.87 -3.12
C VAL A 323 15.96 -12.00 -4.29
N ARG A 324 17.18 -12.19 -4.79
CA ARG A 324 17.57 -11.60 -6.08
C ARG A 324 16.87 -12.30 -7.24
N SER A 325 16.45 -11.54 -8.25
CA SER A 325 15.98 -12.09 -9.52
C SER A 325 17.08 -12.89 -10.22
N ASP A 326 16.69 -13.84 -11.08
CA ASP A 326 17.64 -14.72 -11.78
C ASP A 326 18.59 -13.95 -12.72
N ASP A 327 18.17 -12.78 -13.23
CA ASP A 327 19.01 -11.87 -14.01
C ASP A 327 19.93 -10.97 -13.16
N GLY A 328 19.81 -11.06 -11.83
CA GLY A 328 20.60 -10.32 -10.86
C GLY A 328 20.21 -8.85 -10.68
N GLN A 329 19.21 -8.34 -11.40
CA GLN A 329 18.96 -6.89 -11.50
C GLN A 329 18.01 -6.33 -10.44
N SER A 330 17.15 -7.15 -9.84
CA SER A 330 16.07 -6.69 -8.98
C SER A 330 15.93 -7.56 -7.73
N THR A 331 15.29 -7.02 -6.70
CA THR A 331 14.79 -7.83 -5.59
C THR A 331 13.36 -8.27 -5.89
N VAL A 332 13.08 -9.56 -5.75
CA VAL A 332 11.79 -10.18 -6.03
C VAL A 332 11.35 -11.02 -4.84
N VAL A 333 10.07 -11.34 -4.78
CA VAL A 333 9.51 -12.21 -3.76
C VAL A 333 9.52 -13.65 -4.26
N ARG A 334 10.03 -14.58 -3.45
CA ARG A 334 9.94 -16.02 -3.68
C ARG A 334 9.00 -16.62 -2.64
N TRP A 335 8.12 -17.52 -3.07
CA TRP A 335 7.20 -18.23 -2.19
C TRP A 335 7.29 -19.74 -2.42
N TYR A 336 6.95 -20.51 -1.39
CA TYR A 336 7.03 -21.97 -1.38
C TYR A 336 5.76 -22.56 -0.77
N GLU A 337 5.30 -23.67 -1.33
CA GLU A 337 4.38 -24.61 -0.68
C GLU A 337 5.14 -25.93 -0.44
N ILE A 338 5.15 -26.39 0.81
CA ILE A 338 5.90 -27.57 1.25
C ILE A 338 4.91 -28.56 1.86
N ASP A 339 4.92 -29.81 1.40
CA ASP A 339 4.12 -30.87 1.99
C ASP A 339 4.74 -31.31 3.33
N THR A 340 3.98 -31.23 4.41
CA THR A 340 4.48 -31.58 5.74
C THR A 340 4.47 -33.07 6.06
N ALA A 341 3.77 -33.89 5.29
CA ALA A 341 3.75 -35.33 5.47
C ALA A 341 4.94 -35.99 4.76
N THR A 342 5.29 -35.52 3.56
CA THR A 342 6.44 -36.04 2.82
C THR A 342 7.72 -35.24 3.05
N GLU A 343 7.63 -34.05 3.65
CA GLU A 343 8.75 -33.14 3.91
C GLU A 343 9.46 -32.72 2.60
N THR A 344 8.66 -32.42 1.57
CA THR A 344 9.16 -32.07 0.23
C THR A 344 8.47 -30.84 -0.32
N LEU A 345 9.18 -30.05 -1.12
CA LEU A 345 8.61 -28.95 -1.87
C LEU A 345 7.53 -29.46 -2.84
N LYS A 346 6.33 -28.87 -2.77
CA LYS A 346 5.24 -29.09 -3.74
C LYS A 346 5.36 -28.17 -4.93
N GLN A 347 5.56 -26.89 -4.65
CA GLN A 347 5.67 -25.85 -5.66
C GLN A 347 6.31 -24.58 -5.09
N SER A 348 6.80 -23.74 -6.00
CA SER A 348 7.33 -22.42 -5.69
C SER A 348 7.12 -21.48 -6.86
N GLY A 349 7.12 -20.18 -6.60
CA GLY A 349 7.03 -19.17 -7.64
C GLY A 349 7.66 -17.85 -7.23
N THR A 350 7.81 -16.95 -8.21
CA THR A 350 8.45 -15.64 -8.02
C THR A 350 7.49 -14.52 -8.40
N VAL A 351 7.50 -13.41 -7.66
CA VAL A 351 6.72 -12.19 -7.90
C VAL A 351 7.65 -10.98 -7.91
N SER A 352 7.64 -10.18 -8.98
CA SER A 352 8.57 -9.05 -9.17
C SER A 352 8.04 -7.68 -8.77
N GLY A 353 6.72 -7.51 -8.60
CA GLY A 353 6.11 -6.18 -8.49
C GLY A 353 6.37 -5.33 -9.74
N ALA A 354 6.30 -3.99 -9.63
CA ALA A 354 6.55 -3.08 -10.76
C ALA A 354 8.05 -2.92 -11.15
N GLY A 355 8.92 -3.69 -10.50
CA GLY A 355 10.37 -3.71 -10.69
C GLY A 355 11.01 -4.48 -9.55
N ASN A 356 10.86 -3.95 -8.34
CA ASN A 356 11.25 -4.61 -7.11
C ASN A 356 10.02 -4.99 -6.26
N ALA A 357 10.15 -6.07 -5.50
CA ALA A 357 9.20 -6.50 -4.47
C ALA A 357 9.98 -6.96 -3.23
N THR A 358 9.72 -6.33 -2.07
CA THR A 358 10.47 -6.52 -0.82
C THR A 358 9.55 -6.71 0.37
N TYR A 359 10.09 -7.26 1.47
CA TYR A 359 9.41 -7.47 2.75
C TYR A 359 8.08 -8.23 2.63
N PRO A 360 8.06 -9.42 1.98
CA PRO A 360 6.82 -10.11 1.70
C PRO A 360 6.20 -10.78 2.93
N ALA A 361 4.88 -10.92 2.91
CA ALA A 361 4.14 -11.78 3.81
C ALA A 361 3.06 -12.57 3.04
N ILE A 362 2.85 -13.84 3.37
CA ILE A 362 1.92 -14.77 2.72
C ILE A 362 0.83 -15.30 3.66
N THR A 363 -0.38 -15.49 3.16
CA THR A 363 -1.38 -16.32 3.84
C THR A 363 -2.20 -17.13 2.85
N VAL A 364 -2.96 -18.10 3.36
CA VAL A 364 -3.75 -19.03 2.55
C VAL A 364 -5.16 -19.10 3.11
N THR A 365 -6.17 -19.02 2.26
CA THR A 365 -7.60 -19.14 2.60
C THR A 365 -8.08 -20.60 2.56
N PRO A 366 -9.24 -20.95 3.14
CA PRO A 366 -9.65 -22.35 3.30
C PRO A 366 -9.86 -23.08 1.97
N ASP A 367 -10.16 -22.35 0.91
CA ASP A 367 -10.25 -22.84 -0.48
C ASP A 367 -8.89 -23.23 -1.10
N GLY A 368 -7.77 -22.97 -0.41
CA GLY A 368 -6.42 -23.23 -0.88
C GLY A 368 -5.82 -22.10 -1.73
N SER A 369 -6.51 -20.97 -1.86
CA SER A 369 -5.98 -19.78 -2.52
C SER A 369 -4.93 -19.10 -1.63
N ALA A 370 -3.88 -18.54 -2.23
CA ALA A 370 -2.77 -17.92 -1.50
C ALA A 370 -2.58 -16.46 -1.94
N THR A 371 -2.32 -15.60 -0.97
CA THR A 371 -2.15 -14.15 -1.18
C THR A 371 -0.85 -13.69 -0.54
N LEU A 372 -0.11 -12.87 -1.26
CA LEU A 372 1.06 -12.13 -0.82
C LEU A 372 0.75 -10.65 -0.68
N VAL A 373 1.36 -10.00 0.30
CA VAL A 373 1.60 -8.55 0.29
C VAL A 373 3.08 -8.24 0.39
N TYR A 374 3.49 -7.11 -0.15
CA TYR A 374 4.89 -6.69 -0.23
C TYR A 374 4.97 -5.17 -0.50
N THR A 375 6.13 -4.58 -0.25
CA THR A 375 6.46 -3.25 -0.78
C THR A 375 6.96 -3.40 -2.21
N THR A 376 6.52 -2.55 -3.14
CA THR A 376 7.01 -2.52 -4.53
C THR A 376 7.50 -1.13 -4.96
N SER A 377 8.56 -1.10 -5.77
CA SER A 377 9.19 0.13 -6.24
C SER A 377 9.98 -0.09 -7.53
N SER A 378 10.19 0.98 -8.30
CA SER A 378 11.06 0.97 -9.48
C SER A 378 11.58 2.38 -9.76
N SER A 379 12.50 2.54 -10.71
CA SER A 379 12.96 3.87 -11.13
C SER A 379 11.85 4.84 -11.58
N THR A 380 10.64 4.33 -11.88
CA THR A 380 9.46 5.12 -12.26
C THR A 380 8.28 5.00 -11.30
N GLN A 381 8.43 4.26 -10.19
CA GLN A 381 7.38 4.05 -9.19
C GLN A 381 7.91 4.24 -7.76
N PHE A 382 7.30 5.18 -7.01
CA PHE A 382 7.57 5.35 -5.59
C PHE A 382 7.23 4.08 -4.80
N ALA A 383 7.94 3.85 -3.69
CA ALA A 383 7.66 2.72 -2.82
C ALA A 383 6.17 2.68 -2.42
N SER A 384 5.49 1.60 -2.81
CA SER A 384 4.04 1.44 -2.78
C SER A 384 3.68 0.10 -2.15
N ALA A 385 2.47 0.01 -1.61
CA ALA A 385 1.96 -1.21 -1.00
C ALA A 385 1.29 -2.09 -2.07
N GLY A 386 1.86 -3.27 -2.29
CA GLY A 386 1.51 -4.21 -3.36
C GLY A 386 0.96 -5.54 -2.84
N TYR A 387 0.29 -6.27 -3.74
CA TYR A 387 -0.21 -7.61 -3.49
C TYR A 387 -0.01 -8.52 -4.69
N ALA A 388 -0.05 -9.83 -4.44
CA ALA A 388 -0.20 -10.85 -5.46
C ALA A 388 -1.09 -11.97 -4.94
N HIS A 389 -1.79 -12.65 -5.83
CA HIS A 389 -2.79 -13.65 -5.48
C HIS A 389 -2.79 -14.79 -6.50
N ARG A 390 -3.09 -15.98 -5.98
CA ARG A 390 -3.41 -17.16 -6.76
C ARG A 390 -4.63 -17.88 -6.19
N ASN A 391 -5.42 -18.46 -7.07
CA ASN A 391 -6.42 -19.44 -6.71
C ASN A 391 -5.78 -20.83 -6.54
N ALA A 392 -6.46 -21.70 -5.80
CA ALA A 392 -6.08 -23.11 -5.70
C ALA A 392 -6.05 -23.83 -7.06
N SER A 393 -6.89 -23.40 -8.01
CA SER A 393 -6.98 -23.96 -9.37
C SER A 393 -5.90 -23.45 -10.33
N ASP A 394 -5.15 -22.42 -9.95
CA ASP A 394 -4.10 -21.88 -10.82
C ASP A 394 -2.98 -22.91 -11.01
N PRO A 395 -2.31 -22.94 -12.18
CA PRO A 395 -1.20 -23.86 -12.44
C PRO A 395 -0.14 -23.84 -11.33
N PRO A 396 0.50 -24.98 -11.01
CA PRO A 396 1.57 -25.00 -10.02
C PRO A 396 2.69 -23.99 -10.33
N GLY A 397 3.16 -23.29 -9.31
CA GLY A 397 4.17 -22.23 -9.41
C GLY A 397 3.66 -20.87 -9.92
N ALA A 398 2.40 -20.75 -10.36
CA ALA A 398 1.84 -19.49 -10.84
C ALA A 398 1.27 -18.64 -9.71
N MET A 399 1.43 -17.31 -9.83
CA MET A 399 0.71 -16.31 -9.04
C MET A 399 0.26 -15.16 -9.95
N PRO A 400 -0.80 -15.38 -10.75
CA PRO A 400 -1.07 -14.57 -11.94
C PRO A 400 -1.68 -13.21 -11.65
N VAL A 401 -2.29 -13.01 -10.47
CA VAL A 401 -2.89 -11.73 -10.10
C VAL A 401 -1.88 -10.94 -9.28
N SER A 402 -1.61 -9.69 -9.65
CA SER A 402 -0.79 -8.77 -8.87
C SER A 402 -1.24 -7.32 -9.10
N GLY A 403 -0.92 -6.45 -8.16
CA GLY A 403 -1.25 -5.03 -8.26
C GLY A 403 -0.79 -4.22 -7.06
N ILE A 404 -1.15 -2.94 -7.08
CA ILE A 404 -0.89 -1.99 -6.00
C ILE A 404 -2.23 -1.62 -5.39
N TYR A 405 -2.38 -1.85 -4.08
CA TYR A 405 -3.58 -1.43 -3.36
C TYR A 405 -3.44 -0.01 -2.82
N GLN A 406 -2.22 0.46 -2.53
CA GLN A 406 -1.97 1.85 -2.18
C GLN A 406 -0.64 2.37 -2.76
N ALA A 407 -0.71 3.41 -3.57
CA ALA A 407 0.47 4.03 -4.18
C ALA A 407 1.20 4.96 -3.20
N GLY A 408 2.54 4.89 -3.22
CA GLY A 408 3.42 5.94 -2.74
C GLY A 408 3.35 7.17 -3.65
N THR A 409 3.67 8.34 -3.10
CA THR A 409 3.53 9.64 -3.77
C THR A 409 4.79 10.49 -3.74
N VAL A 410 5.80 10.10 -2.97
CA VAL A 410 7.04 10.86 -2.80
C VAL A 410 8.27 9.95 -2.79
N THR A 411 9.43 10.53 -3.11
CA THR A 411 10.72 9.88 -2.88
C THR A 411 10.97 9.80 -1.38
N TYR A 412 11.28 8.59 -0.91
CA TYR A 412 11.66 8.34 0.46
C TYR A 412 13.17 8.56 0.64
N MET A 413 13.55 9.40 1.59
CA MET A 413 14.90 9.96 1.76
C MET A 413 15.67 9.29 2.91
N VAL A 414 15.19 8.16 3.41
CA VAL A 414 15.85 7.39 4.48
C VAL A 414 16.15 5.99 3.95
N THR A 415 17.37 5.49 4.15
CA THR A 415 17.77 4.16 3.66
C THR A 415 17.00 3.03 4.38
N ARG A 416 16.73 3.21 5.68
CA ARG A 416 15.98 2.26 6.51
C ARG A 416 14.49 2.28 6.15
N TRP A 417 13.96 1.13 5.73
CA TRP A 417 12.55 0.90 5.43
C TRP A 417 11.83 0.28 6.64
N GLY A 418 11.92 -1.05 6.74
CA GLY A 418 11.46 -1.90 7.84
C GLY A 418 11.99 -3.30 7.64
N ASP A 419 11.47 -4.27 8.39
CA ASP A 419 11.91 -5.67 8.35
C ASP A 419 10.84 -6.62 7.85
N TYR A 420 9.56 -6.25 7.96
CA TYR A 420 8.46 -7.08 7.51
C TYR A 420 7.20 -6.26 7.18
N SER A 421 6.41 -6.85 6.28
CA SER A 421 4.99 -6.53 6.10
C SER A 421 4.13 -7.57 6.82
N GLY A 422 2.82 -7.36 6.85
CA GLY A 422 1.90 -8.22 7.58
C GLY A 422 0.71 -8.69 6.78
N ILE A 423 0.22 -9.89 7.07
CA ILE A 423 -0.97 -10.44 6.42
C ILE A 423 -1.70 -11.43 7.33
N SER A 424 -3.03 -11.43 7.25
CA SER A 424 -3.89 -12.27 8.08
C SER A 424 -5.05 -12.83 7.26
N SER A 425 -5.31 -14.14 7.37
CA SER A 425 -6.52 -14.75 6.83
C SER A 425 -7.71 -14.26 7.64
N ASP A 426 -8.73 -13.72 6.98
CA ASP A 426 -9.97 -13.32 7.65
C ASP A 426 -10.72 -14.58 8.13
N PRO A 427 -11.26 -14.60 9.36
CA PRO A 427 -12.15 -15.66 9.83
C PRO A 427 -13.39 -15.89 8.97
N ASP A 428 -13.75 -14.95 8.08
CA ASP A 428 -14.82 -15.15 7.09
C ASP A 428 -14.51 -16.27 6.07
N GLY A 429 -13.24 -16.66 5.93
CA GLY A 429 -12.77 -17.68 4.99
C GLY A 429 -12.73 -17.26 3.52
N ASN A 430 -13.10 -16.03 3.20
CA ASN A 430 -13.26 -15.53 1.82
C ASN A 430 -12.36 -14.33 1.50
N SER A 431 -11.74 -13.73 2.51
CA SER A 431 -10.83 -12.61 2.34
C SER A 431 -9.58 -12.72 3.19
N VAL A 432 -8.61 -11.86 2.87
CA VAL A 432 -7.41 -11.66 3.67
C VAL A 432 -7.22 -10.17 3.91
N TRP A 433 -6.53 -9.83 4.99
CA TRP A 433 -6.15 -8.46 5.32
C TRP A 433 -4.64 -8.34 5.27
N GLY A 434 -4.14 -7.41 4.47
CA GLY A 434 -2.72 -7.13 4.34
C GLY A 434 -2.36 -5.73 4.80
N ILE A 435 -1.15 -5.57 5.30
CA ILE A 435 -0.53 -4.29 5.63
C ILE A 435 0.88 -4.26 5.05
N ALA A 436 1.26 -3.16 4.42
CA ALA A 436 2.63 -2.92 3.98
C ALA A 436 2.97 -1.44 4.04
N GLU A 437 4.27 -1.18 4.09
CA GLU A 437 4.84 0.15 4.06
C GLU A 437 4.76 0.79 2.66
N LEU A 438 4.65 2.11 2.64
CA LEU A 438 4.67 2.94 1.44
C LEU A 438 5.21 4.34 1.73
N ALA A 439 5.64 5.02 0.67
CA ALA A 439 6.25 6.35 0.75
C ALA A 439 5.23 7.45 0.43
N GLN A 440 4.57 7.99 1.46
CA GLN A 440 3.75 9.21 1.33
C GLN A 440 4.39 10.44 1.98
N THR A 441 5.41 10.21 2.80
CA THR A 441 6.26 11.24 3.40
C THR A 441 7.71 10.91 3.15
N SER A 442 8.57 11.93 3.02
CA SER A 442 9.97 11.71 2.62
C SER A 442 10.87 11.16 3.72
N ASN A 443 10.47 11.19 4.99
CA ASN A 443 11.36 10.86 6.11
C ASN A 443 10.70 10.10 7.27
N THR A 444 9.43 9.75 7.11
CA THR A 444 8.69 8.87 8.00
C THR A 444 8.01 7.83 7.13
N THR A 445 7.96 6.59 7.60
CA THR A 445 7.24 5.52 6.91
C THR A 445 5.75 5.69 7.16
N THR A 446 4.96 5.30 6.17
CA THR A 446 3.49 5.20 6.27
C THR A 446 3.10 3.78 5.93
N THR A 447 1.98 3.30 6.47
CA THR A 447 1.43 1.99 6.15
C THR A 447 0.02 2.12 5.58
N ALA A 448 -0.41 1.12 4.81
CA ALA A 448 -1.78 1.01 4.34
C ALA A 448 -2.29 -0.40 4.61
N ILE A 449 -3.54 -0.50 5.04
CA ILE A 449 -4.24 -1.77 5.24
C ILE A 449 -5.23 -1.94 4.09
N ALA A 450 -5.27 -3.15 3.53
CA ALA A 450 -6.21 -3.52 2.47
C ALA A 450 -6.89 -4.85 2.74
N GLN A 451 -8.18 -4.92 2.43
CA GLN A 451 -8.88 -6.19 2.24
C GLN A 451 -8.63 -6.69 0.83
N ILE A 452 -8.21 -7.95 0.72
CA ILE A 452 -8.02 -8.64 -0.57
C ILE A 452 -8.97 -9.84 -0.58
N LEU A 453 -9.91 -9.82 -1.52
CA LEU A 453 -10.94 -10.83 -1.72
C LEU A 453 -10.37 -11.99 -2.54
N ASN A 454 -10.87 -13.20 -2.29
CA ASN A 454 -10.56 -14.33 -3.15
C ASN A 454 -11.25 -14.19 -4.52
N ALA A 455 -10.52 -14.52 -5.60
CA ALA A 455 -11.06 -14.42 -6.96
C ALA A 455 -12.17 -15.46 -7.26
N SER A 456 -12.36 -16.42 -6.36
CA SER A 456 -13.35 -17.49 -6.44
C SER A 456 -14.79 -17.07 -6.11
N GLN A 457 -15.08 -15.79 -5.79
CA GLN A 457 -16.46 -15.31 -5.76
C GLN A 457 -16.90 -14.69 -7.10
N PRO A 458 -17.69 -15.42 -7.92
CA PRO A 458 -18.81 -14.76 -8.57
C PRO A 458 -19.73 -14.19 -7.48
N PRO A 459 -20.43 -13.06 -7.74
CA PRO A 459 -21.53 -12.64 -6.89
C PRO A 459 -22.46 -13.84 -6.64
N PRO A 460 -23.08 -13.98 -5.44
CA PRO A 460 -24.00 -15.07 -5.17
C PRO A 460 -25.01 -15.20 -6.33
N PRO A 461 -25.46 -16.39 -6.73
CA PRO A 461 -26.31 -16.56 -7.91
C PRO A 461 -27.50 -15.58 -7.90
N GLY A 462 -27.47 -14.57 -8.80
CA GLY A 462 -28.48 -13.51 -8.90
C GLY A 462 -28.16 -12.18 -8.20
N GLY A 463 -27.02 -12.06 -7.50
CA GLY A 463 -26.53 -10.81 -6.90
C GLY A 463 -26.26 -9.75 -7.97
N ASP A 464 -26.74 -8.53 -7.76
CA ASP A 464 -26.59 -7.42 -8.71
C ASP A 464 -26.47 -6.06 -7.99
N PHE A 465 -26.28 -4.96 -8.70
CA PHE A 465 -26.33 -3.61 -8.12
C PHE A 465 -27.04 -2.64 -9.07
N THR A 466 -27.60 -1.57 -8.53
CA THR A 466 -28.18 -0.46 -9.32
C THR A 466 -27.36 0.81 -9.18
N LEU A 467 -27.31 1.60 -10.25
CA LEU A 467 -26.60 2.87 -10.32
C LEU A 467 -27.58 4.02 -10.54
N SER A 468 -27.45 5.10 -9.77
CA SER A 468 -28.23 6.33 -9.94
C SER A 468 -27.35 7.56 -9.76
N ALA A 469 -27.75 8.69 -10.33
CA ALA A 469 -27.02 9.94 -10.26
C ALA A 469 -27.96 11.11 -9.94
N SER A 470 -27.52 12.02 -9.06
CA SER A 470 -28.26 13.24 -8.72
C SER A 470 -27.32 14.44 -8.54
N PRO A 471 -27.62 15.61 -9.13
CA PRO A 471 -28.72 15.88 -10.05
C PRO A 471 -28.50 15.23 -11.43
N GLY A 472 -29.57 14.94 -12.19
CA GLY A 472 -29.44 14.35 -13.53
C GLY A 472 -28.86 15.30 -14.60
N SER A 473 -28.85 16.61 -14.32
CA SER A 473 -28.26 17.63 -15.19
C SER A 473 -27.67 18.80 -14.40
N VAL A 474 -26.52 19.32 -14.83
CA VAL A 474 -25.87 20.51 -14.27
C VAL A 474 -25.45 21.46 -15.39
N THR A 475 -25.73 22.76 -15.21
CA THR A 475 -25.29 23.82 -16.13
C THR A 475 -24.05 24.53 -15.58
N VAL A 476 -23.01 24.70 -16.41
CA VAL A 476 -21.76 25.38 -16.06
C VAL A 476 -21.28 26.28 -17.20
N LYS A 477 -20.46 27.27 -16.86
CA LYS A 477 -19.70 28.05 -17.85
C LYS A 477 -18.41 27.33 -18.22
N GLN A 478 -17.88 27.59 -19.42
CA GLN A 478 -16.55 27.11 -19.80
C GLN A 478 -15.49 27.49 -18.75
N GLY A 479 -14.71 26.53 -18.27
CA GLY A 479 -13.70 26.71 -17.21
C GLY A 479 -14.18 26.38 -15.79
N GLN A 480 -15.46 26.02 -15.61
CA GLN A 480 -16.04 25.63 -14.32
C GLN A 480 -16.24 24.11 -14.22
N SER A 481 -16.56 23.64 -13.02
CA SER A 481 -16.82 22.22 -12.74
C SER A 481 -18.27 21.95 -12.37
N ALA A 482 -18.80 20.81 -12.84
CA ALA A 482 -20.10 20.27 -12.48
C ALA A 482 -19.93 19.11 -11.50
N ASN A 483 -20.73 19.06 -10.43
CA ASN A 483 -20.69 18.02 -9.41
C ASN A 483 -21.97 17.17 -9.42
N TYR A 484 -21.80 15.86 -9.31
CA TYR A 484 -22.85 14.86 -9.27
C TYR A 484 -22.60 13.91 -8.11
N MET A 485 -23.66 13.37 -7.53
CA MET A 485 -23.60 12.31 -6.53
C MET A 485 -24.09 11.01 -7.15
N ILE A 486 -23.18 10.06 -7.29
CA ILE A 486 -23.46 8.72 -7.80
C ILE A 486 -23.81 7.84 -6.61
N THR A 487 -24.99 7.21 -6.64
CA THR A 487 -25.45 6.29 -5.59
C THR A 487 -25.54 4.88 -6.15
N LEU A 488 -24.89 3.94 -5.47
CA LEU A 488 -24.89 2.51 -5.74
C LEU A 488 -25.77 1.83 -4.69
N THR A 489 -26.60 0.88 -5.11
CA THR A 489 -27.44 0.10 -4.18
C THR A 489 -27.32 -1.38 -4.49
N PRO A 490 -26.95 -2.24 -3.52
CA PRO A 490 -26.85 -3.67 -3.74
C PRO A 490 -28.24 -4.27 -3.94
N GLN A 491 -28.30 -5.30 -4.79
CA GLN A 491 -29.49 -6.10 -5.07
C GLN A 491 -29.19 -7.58 -4.78
N ASN A 492 -30.20 -8.32 -4.33
CA ASN A 492 -30.12 -9.78 -4.16
C ASN A 492 -28.90 -10.25 -3.33
N GLY A 493 -28.53 -9.50 -2.29
CA GLY A 493 -27.40 -9.84 -1.42
C GLY A 493 -26.02 -9.61 -2.04
N PHE A 494 -25.93 -8.81 -3.12
CA PHE A 494 -24.65 -8.38 -3.68
C PHE A 494 -23.77 -7.73 -2.61
N GLN A 495 -22.55 -8.26 -2.49
CA GLN A 495 -21.50 -7.72 -1.67
C GLN A 495 -20.23 -7.76 -2.51
N GLY A 496 -19.69 -6.59 -2.83
CA GLY A 496 -18.48 -6.53 -3.65
C GLY A 496 -18.10 -5.13 -4.10
N PRO A 497 -16.86 -4.94 -4.58
CA PRO A 497 -16.41 -3.67 -5.13
C PRO A 497 -17.08 -3.40 -6.49
N VAL A 498 -17.47 -2.16 -6.70
CA VAL A 498 -17.92 -1.64 -8.01
C VAL A 498 -16.96 -0.53 -8.43
N ALA A 499 -16.24 -0.73 -9.52
CA ALA A 499 -15.38 0.27 -10.13
C ALA A 499 -16.22 1.23 -10.99
N LEU A 500 -15.99 2.53 -10.85
CA LEU A 500 -16.73 3.58 -11.54
C LEU A 500 -15.86 4.24 -12.61
N SER A 501 -16.45 4.52 -13.78
CA SER A 501 -15.80 5.24 -14.87
C SER A 501 -16.79 6.14 -15.60
N CYS A 502 -16.27 7.08 -16.40
CA CYS A 502 -17.09 7.96 -17.24
C CYS A 502 -16.72 7.75 -18.71
N THR A 503 -17.72 7.78 -19.58
CA THR A 503 -17.55 7.75 -21.04
C THR A 503 -18.44 8.82 -21.69
N GLY A 504 -18.14 9.19 -22.95
CA GLY A 504 -18.92 10.22 -23.67
C GLY A 504 -18.61 11.67 -23.25
N LEU A 505 -17.42 11.93 -22.71
CA LEU A 505 -17.04 13.27 -22.28
C LEU A 505 -16.95 14.24 -23.48
N PRO A 506 -17.47 15.48 -23.35
CA PRO A 506 -17.21 16.52 -24.34
C PRO A 506 -15.72 16.85 -24.44
N ALA A 507 -15.29 17.30 -25.62
CA ALA A 507 -13.89 17.67 -25.84
C ALA A 507 -13.42 18.71 -24.81
N ASN A 508 -12.14 18.62 -24.40
CA ASN A 508 -11.52 19.50 -23.40
C ASN A 508 -12.21 19.46 -22.01
N THR A 509 -12.62 18.29 -21.55
CA THR A 509 -13.12 18.09 -20.17
C THR A 509 -12.38 16.96 -19.46
N THR A 510 -12.40 16.98 -18.13
CA THR A 510 -11.94 15.87 -17.29
C THR A 510 -13.09 15.33 -16.45
N CYS A 511 -13.02 14.04 -16.11
CA CYS A 511 -13.96 13.37 -15.22
C CYS A 511 -13.19 12.79 -14.03
N SER A 512 -13.60 13.11 -12.81
CA SER A 512 -13.00 12.53 -11.60
C SER A 512 -14.08 12.03 -10.65
N LEU A 513 -13.94 10.80 -10.19
CA LEU A 513 -14.80 10.16 -9.20
C LEU A 513 -14.03 10.02 -7.88
N ASN A 514 -14.65 10.39 -6.77
CA ASN A 514 -14.06 10.29 -5.44
C ASN A 514 -15.08 9.69 -4.45
N PRO A 515 -14.91 8.41 -4.05
CA PRO A 515 -13.91 7.44 -4.54
C PRO A 515 -14.25 6.86 -5.94
N SER A 516 -13.24 6.44 -6.72
CA SER A 516 -13.43 5.84 -8.05
C SER A 516 -13.79 4.35 -8.06
N ALA A 517 -13.78 3.71 -6.88
CA ALA A 517 -14.32 2.38 -6.64
C ALA A 517 -14.99 2.37 -5.27
N VAL A 518 -16.09 1.65 -5.12
CA VAL A 518 -16.89 1.62 -3.88
C VAL A 518 -17.24 0.18 -3.56
N SER A 519 -16.97 -0.26 -2.32
CA SER A 519 -17.47 -1.54 -1.81
C SER A 519 -18.95 -1.42 -1.47
N VAL A 520 -19.79 -2.17 -2.16
CA VAL A 520 -21.24 -2.12 -2.01
C VAL A 520 -21.69 -3.35 -1.22
N SER A 521 -21.92 -3.16 0.08
CA SER A 521 -22.65 -4.10 0.95
C SER A 521 -23.93 -3.46 1.53
N ALA A 522 -24.02 -2.14 1.44
CA ALA A 522 -25.19 -1.30 1.65
C ALA A 522 -25.17 -0.15 0.63
N ALA A 523 -26.17 0.73 0.64
CA ALA A 523 -26.18 1.89 -0.24
C ALA A 523 -24.92 2.75 -0.03
N ALA A 524 -24.19 3.04 -1.10
CA ALA A 524 -22.92 3.73 -1.06
C ALA A 524 -22.85 4.83 -2.11
N GLN A 525 -21.99 5.82 -1.90
CA GLN A 525 -21.95 7.04 -2.73
C GLN A 525 -20.54 7.35 -3.23
N SER A 526 -20.47 7.94 -4.42
CA SER A 526 -19.25 8.52 -5.00
C SER A 526 -19.53 9.91 -5.56
N GLN A 527 -18.65 10.87 -5.28
CA GLN A 527 -18.75 12.21 -5.84
C GLN A 527 -18.08 12.25 -7.21
N LEU A 528 -18.86 12.60 -8.22
CA LEU A 528 -18.39 12.80 -9.58
C LEU A 528 -18.23 14.30 -9.86
N THR A 529 -17.04 14.71 -10.30
CA THR A 529 -16.73 16.06 -10.77
C THR A 529 -16.36 16.02 -12.26
N ILE A 530 -17.01 16.85 -13.07
CA ILE A 530 -16.66 17.08 -14.48
C ILE A 530 -16.12 18.50 -14.60
N ALA A 531 -14.84 18.67 -14.92
CA ALA A 531 -14.23 19.99 -15.12
C ALA A 531 -14.18 20.37 -16.60
N THR A 532 -14.62 21.60 -16.92
CA THR A 532 -14.58 22.16 -18.28
C THR A 532 -13.37 23.08 -18.47
N THR A 533 -12.92 23.25 -19.71
CA THR A 533 -11.79 24.11 -20.06
C THR A 533 -12.28 25.46 -20.58
N ALA A 534 -11.73 26.55 -20.05
CA ALA A 534 -11.98 27.90 -20.53
C ALA A 534 -11.34 28.12 -21.92
N PRO A 535 -11.95 28.92 -22.81
CA PRO A 535 -11.37 29.23 -24.10
C PRO A 535 -10.08 30.06 -23.92
N LYS A 536 -8.99 29.62 -24.55
CA LYS A 536 -7.76 30.43 -24.65
C LYS A 536 -7.93 31.45 -25.76
N THR A 537 -7.91 32.74 -25.43
CA THR A 537 -7.67 33.80 -26.41
C THR A 537 -6.19 33.77 -26.80
N SER A 538 -5.87 33.30 -28.00
CA SER A 538 -4.55 33.54 -28.57
C SER A 538 -4.41 35.05 -28.81
N LEU A 539 -3.59 35.72 -28.00
CA LEU A 539 -3.21 37.10 -28.30
C LEU A 539 -2.45 37.06 -29.63
N GLY A 540 -3.07 37.56 -30.71
CA GLY A 540 -2.43 37.59 -32.02
C GLY A 540 -1.09 38.30 -31.92
N LEU A 541 -0.03 37.69 -32.45
CA LEU A 541 1.35 38.19 -32.47
C LEU A 541 1.51 39.63 -33.02
N ARG A 542 0.46 40.24 -33.57
CA ARG A 542 0.46 41.60 -34.13
C ARG A 542 0.68 42.70 -33.07
N SER A 543 0.34 42.48 -31.80
CA SER A 543 0.47 43.52 -30.77
C SER A 543 1.85 43.61 -30.13
N ILE A 544 2.62 42.51 -30.04
CA ILE A 544 3.95 42.54 -29.39
C ILE A 544 4.98 43.27 -30.26
N VAL A 545 4.93 43.10 -31.59
CA VAL A 545 5.79 43.85 -32.53
C VAL A 545 5.47 45.35 -32.48
N PHE A 546 4.20 45.73 -32.26
CA PHE A 546 3.79 47.12 -32.17
C PHE A 546 4.39 47.82 -30.94
N TYR A 547 4.30 47.21 -29.76
CA TYR A 547 4.88 47.78 -28.54
C TYR A 547 6.43 47.74 -28.53
N ALA A 548 7.03 46.67 -29.06
CA ALA A 548 8.49 46.53 -29.11
C ALA A 548 9.17 47.51 -30.09
N VAL A 549 8.46 47.97 -31.14
CA VAL A 549 9.00 48.94 -32.12
C VAL A 549 8.63 50.40 -31.79
N MET A 550 7.42 50.66 -31.25
CA MET A 550 6.96 52.03 -31.02
C MET A 550 7.52 52.69 -29.74
N LEU A 551 7.77 51.93 -28.68
CA LEU A 551 8.35 52.44 -27.44
C LEU A 551 9.80 52.96 -27.61
N PRO A 552 10.70 52.31 -28.37
CA PRO A 552 12.02 52.87 -28.68
C PRO A 552 11.98 54.00 -29.73
N LEU A 553 11.03 54.01 -30.68
CA LEU A 553 10.89 55.12 -31.64
C LEU A 553 10.43 56.42 -30.96
N ALA A 554 9.49 56.34 -30.04
CA ALA A 554 8.97 57.49 -29.30
C ALA A 554 10.03 58.13 -28.39
N THR A 555 10.97 57.34 -27.84
CA THR A 555 12.06 57.84 -26.99
C THR A 555 13.22 58.43 -27.80
N LEU A 556 13.52 57.89 -28.98
CA LEU A 556 14.49 58.47 -29.94
C LEU A 556 14.03 59.80 -30.53
N LEU A 557 12.72 59.98 -30.73
CA LEU A 557 12.14 61.24 -31.21
C LEU A 557 12.05 62.32 -30.13
N TRP A 558 12.01 61.94 -28.85
CA TRP A 558 11.96 62.89 -27.73
C TRP A 558 13.34 63.50 -27.41
N SER A 559 14.42 62.75 -27.62
CA SER A 559 15.79 63.19 -27.30
C SER A 559 16.43 64.05 -28.41
N GLY A 560 15.96 63.95 -29.66
CA GLY A 560 16.57 64.63 -30.82
C GLY A 560 16.12 66.06 -31.12
N LEU A 561 15.06 66.58 -30.49
CA LEU A 561 14.48 67.89 -30.85
C LEU A 561 14.45 68.86 -29.67
N ARG A 562 15.63 69.30 -29.20
CA ARG A 562 15.76 70.47 -28.32
C ARG A 562 15.70 71.75 -29.18
N GLY A 563 14.51 72.37 -29.28
CA GLY A 563 14.41 73.74 -29.79
C GLY A 563 13.08 74.15 -30.45
N HIS A 564 12.30 73.21 -31.00
CA HIS A 564 11.14 73.57 -31.84
C HIS A 564 9.80 73.14 -31.22
N ARG A 565 9.11 74.06 -30.54
CA ARG A 565 7.82 73.82 -29.86
C ARG A 565 6.70 73.37 -30.81
N VAL A 566 6.68 73.86 -32.05
CA VAL A 566 5.63 73.56 -33.04
C VAL A 566 5.73 72.13 -33.59
N ALA A 567 6.96 71.63 -33.80
CA ALA A 567 7.19 70.27 -34.31
C ALA A 567 6.74 69.20 -33.30
N ARG A 568 6.92 69.44 -31.99
CA ARG A 568 6.47 68.51 -30.93
C ARG A 568 4.95 68.39 -30.84
N VAL A 569 4.22 69.49 -31.05
CA VAL A 569 2.75 69.50 -31.02
C VAL A 569 2.19 68.75 -32.24
N LEU A 570 2.73 68.98 -33.44
CA LEU A 570 2.32 68.26 -34.65
C LEU A 570 2.61 66.75 -34.56
N MET A 571 3.74 66.36 -33.96
CA MET A 571 4.08 64.95 -33.73
C MET A 571 3.17 64.27 -32.71
N MET A 572 2.81 64.95 -31.62
CA MET A 572 1.84 64.42 -30.65
C MET A 572 0.46 64.25 -31.28
N VAL A 573 0.02 65.20 -32.12
CA VAL A 573 -1.25 65.07 -32.86
C VAL A 573 -1.21 63.92 -33.86
N LEU A 574 -0.08 63.67 -34.54
CA LEU A 574 0.06 62.54 -35.47
C LEU A 574 0.05 61.18 -34.75
N VAL A 575 0.75 61.06 -33.62
CA VAL A 575 0.76 59.83 -32.79
C VAL A 575 -0.61 59.58 -32.17
N LEU A 576 -1.32 60.63 -31.73
CA LEU A 576 -2.68 60.53 -31.20
C LEU A 576 -3.71 60.19 -32.30
N ALA A 577 -3.56 60.74 -33.51
CA ALA A 577 -4.41 60.41 -34.65
C ALA A 577 -4.22 58.95 -35.13
N LEU A 578 -2.99 58.45 -35.12
CA LEU A 578 -2.69 57.04 -35.40
C LEU A 578 -3.20 56.11 -34.29
N ALA A 579 -3.20 56.54 -33.03
CA ALA A 579 -3.79 55.78 -31.93
C ALA A 579 -5.33 55.72 -31.99
N VAL A 580 -6.00 56.79 -32.45
CA VAL A 580 -7.45 56.85 -32.60
C VAL A 580 -7.94 56.09 -33.84
N GLY A 581 -7.16 56.06 -34.93
CA GLY A 581 -7.49 55.32 -36.16
C GLY A 581 -7.54 53.79 -36.01
N PHE A 582 -7.01 53.23 -34.91
CA PHE A 582 -7.05 51.79 -34.63
C PHE A 582 -8.08 51.38 -33.56
N TYR A 583 -8.84 52.31 -32.98
CA TYR A 583 -9.90 52.00 -32.01
C TYR A 583 -11.29 51.79 -32.66
N THR A 584 -11.49 52.13 -33.93
CA THR A 584 -12.74 51.86 -34.67
C THR A 584 -12.64 50.57 -35.46
N GLY A 585 -12.65 49.45 -34.75
CA GLY A 585 -12.56 48.10 -35.35
C GLY A 585 -13.32 47.04 -34.57
N CYS A 586 -14.46 47.39 -33.96
CA CYS A 586 -15.41 46.45 -33.37
C CYS A 586 -16.85 47.00 -33.50
N ALA A 587 -17.54 46.63 -34.57
CA ALA A 587 -19.00 46.65 -34.66
C ALA A 587 -19.43 45.65 -35.73
N GLY A 588 -19.82 44.44 -35.31
CA GLY A 588 -20.48 43.47 -36.17
C GLY A 588 -21.97 43.77 -36.26
N THR A 589 -22.50 43.96 -37.46
CA THR A 589 -23.94 44.03 -37.71
C THR A 589 -24.36 42.94 -38.68
N SER A 590 -25.27 42.09 -38.20
CA SER A 590 -25.99 41.05 -38.91
C SER A 590 -26.76 41.63 -40.10
N THR A 591 -26.59 41.07 -41.30
CA THR A 591 -27.43 41.39 -42.45
C THR A 591 -28.38 40.23 -42.75
N HIS A 592 -29.66 40.49 -42.48
CA HIS A 592 -30.79 39.75 -43.03
C HIS A 592 -30.87 40.07 -44.53
N THR A 593 -30.83 39.07 -45.40
CA THR A 593 -31.20 39.22 -46.81
C THR A 593 -32.23 38.16 -47.19
N THR A 594 -33.48 38.61 -47.28
CA THR A 594 -34.56 37.93 -48.00
C THR A 594 -34.29 38.04 -49.50
N ALA A 595 -34.21 36.91 -50.19
CA ALA A 595 -34.24 36.85 -51.65
C ALA A 595 -35.69 36.87 -52.17
N PRO A 596 -35.91 37.33 -53.42
CA PRO A 596 -36.93 36.77 -54.28
C PRO A 596 -36.30 35.97 -55.43
N ASN A 597 -36.85 34.79 -55.69
CA ASN A 597 -36.62 33.97 -56.89
C ASN A 597 -37.44 34.56 -58.07
N PRO A 598 -37.18 34.25 -59.36
CA PRO A 598 -37.45 32.90 -59.88
C PRO A 598 -36.53 32.34 -60.98
N THR A 599 -36.62 31.01 -61.13
CA THR A 599 -36.52 30.21 -62.38
C THR A 599 -35.17 29.93 -63.05
N SER A 600 -34.59 28.75 -62.81
CA SER A 600 -34.48 27.65 -63.80
C SER A 600 -33.82 26.39 -63.19
N THR A 601 -34.30 25.23 -63.64
CA THR A 601 -34.04 23.83 -63.22
C THR A 601 -32.59 23.30 -63.43
N PRO A 602 -32.22 22.13 -62.86
CA PRO A 602 -30.94 21.91 -62.17
C PRO A 602 -29.88 21.10 -62.95
N VAL A 603 -28.60 21.33 -62.61
CA VAL A 603 -27.47 20.42 -62.83
C VAL A 603 -26.70 20.33 -61.50
N PRO A 604 -26.34 19.14 -60.97
CA PRO A 604 -25.71 19.03 -59.65
C PRO A 604 -24.17 19.11 -59.75
N PRO A 605 -23.49 19.91 -58.92
CA PRO A 605 -22.09 19.71 -58.57
C PRO A 605 -21.94 19.14 -57.13
N PRO A 606 -20.77 18.58 -56.79
CA PRO A 606 -20.63 17.57 -55.75
C PRO A 606 -20.73 18.14 -54.32
N SER A 607 -21.03 17.24 -53.39
CA SER A 607 -21.14 17.47 -51.95
C SER A 607 -20.10 18.44 -51.38
N PRO A 608 -20.49 19.41 -50.53
CA PRO A 608 -19.52 20.20 -49.78
C PRO A 608 -18.90 19.34 -48.69
N THR A 609 -17.59 19.17 -48.78
CA THR A 609 -16.70 18.76 -47.68
C THR A 609 -17.02 19.60 -46.43
N PRO A 610 -17.19 19.02 -45.23
CA PRO A 610 -17.43 19.80 -44.04
C PRO A 610 -16.19 20.66 -43.74
N THR A 611 -16.40 21.97 -43.64
CA THR A 611 -15.43 22.92 -43.11
C THR A 611 -15.18 22.59 -41.63
N PRO A 612 -13.93 22.59 -41.12
CA PRO A 612 -13.68 22.28 -39.71
C PRO A 612 -14.27 23.38 -38.81
N PRO A 613 -14.86 23.06 -37.64
CA PRO A 613 -15.30 24.06 -36.69
C PRO A 613 -14.10 24.89 -36.20
N GLY A 614 -14.28 26.20 -36.17
CA GLY A 614 -13.29 27.16 -35.69
C GLY A 614 -12.79 26.84 -34.28
N THR A 615 -11.49 27.04 -34.10
CA THR A 615 -10.71 26.80 -32.88
C THR A 615 -11.08 27.76 -31.74
N SER A 616 -12.17 27.49 -31.03
CA SER A 616 -12.28 27.94 -29.63
C SER A 616 -11.60 26.91 -28.74
N GLY A 617 -10.46 27.22 -28.13
CA GLY A 617 -9.70 26.29 -27.29
C GLY A 617 -10.36 25.88 -25.96
N GLY A 618 -11.68 26.06 -25.81
CA GLY A 618 -12.48 25.70 -24.63
C GLY A 618 -13.39 24.49 -24.88
N THR A 619 -14.10 24.04 -23.86
CA THR A 619 -15.09 22.95 -23.98
C THR A 619 -16.26 23.38 -24.88
N PRO A 620 -16.70 22.59 -25.88
CA PRO A 620 -17.82 22.97 -26.76
C PRO A 620 -19.10 23.35 -26.00
N LEU A 621 -19.75 24.44 -26.42
CA LEU A 621 -21.04 24.86 -25.86
C LEU A 621 -22.15 23.87 -26.23
N GLY A 622 -23.18 23.79 -25.39
CA GLY A 622 -24.34 22.93 -25.58
C GLY A 622 -24.50 21.86 -24.51
N THR A 623 -25.50 21.00 -24.70
CA THR A 623 -25.80 19.88 -23.81
C THR A 623 -25.05 18.63 -24.25
N HIS A 624 -24.29 18.05 -23.33
CA HIS A 624 -23.52 16.82 -23.56
C HIS A 624 -23.97 15.73 -22.60
N THR A 625 -24.21 14.54 -23.13
CA THR A 625 -24.54 13.36 -22.33
C THR A 625 -23.27 12.62 -21.96
N VAL A 626 -23.03 12.47 -20.67
CA VAL A 626 -21.92 11.68 -20.11
C VAL A 626 -22.52 10.43 -19.48
N THR A 627 -21.94 9.27 -19.76
CA THR A 627 -22.39 7.99 -19.20
C THR A 627 -21.45 7.57 -18.09
N VAL A 628 -21.98 7.42 -16.88
CA VAL A 628 -21.27 6.83 -15.75
C VAL A 628 -21.49 5.33 -15.79
N VAL A 629 -20.42 4.54 -15.72
CA VAL A 629 -20.44 3.08 -15.79
C VAL A 629 -19.89 2.52 -14.50
N GLY A 630 -20.64 1.63 -13.87
CA GLY A 630 -20.20 0.80 -12.74
C GLY A 630 -19.95 -0.63 -13.23
N THR A 631 -18.82 -1.22 -12.87
CA THR A 631 -18.44 -2.58 -13.26
C THR A 631 -18.00 -3.38 -12.04
N SER A 632 -18.49 -4.63 -11.93
CA SER A 632 -18.04 -5.61 -10.94
C SER A 632 -18.06 -7.01 -11.55
N GLY A 633 -16.88 -7.61 -11.78
CA GLY A 633 -16.78 -8.88 -12.51
C GLY A 633 -17.39 -8.78 -13.92
N SER A 634 -18.39 -9.61 -14.21
CA SER A 634 -19.17 -9.57 -15.46
C SER A 634 -20.39 -8.64 -15.42
N LEU A 635 -20.74 -8.10 -14.26
CA LEU A 635 -21.87 -7.17 -14.09
C LEU A 635 -21.45 -5.77 -14.50
N GLN A 636 -22.30 -5.13 -15.31
CA GLN A 636 -22.09 -3.76 -15.76
C GLN A 636 -23.42 -3.01 -15.79
N HIS A 637 -23.46 -1.87 -15.12
CA HIS A 637 -24.59 -0.95 -15.14
C HIS A 637 -24.13 0.44 -15.49
N SER A 638 -25.03 1.24 -16.06
CA SER A 638 -24.71 2.61 -16.42
C SER A 638 -25.86 3.56 -16.14
N VAL A 639 -25.51 4.81 -15.84
CA VAL A 639 -26.47 5.90 -15.69
C VAL A 639 -26.03 7.11 -16.52
N PRO A 640 -26.88 7.65 -17.39
CA PRO A 640 -26.58 8.87 -18.14
C PRO A 640 -26.82 10.10 -17.26
N ILE A 641 -25.95 11.10 -17.42
CA ILE A 641 -26.08 12.44 -16.85
C ILE A 641 -25.85 13.49 -17.93
N GLN A 642 -26.34 14.72 -17.72
CA GLN A 642 -26.18 15.82 -18.68
C GLN A 642 -25.39 16.98 -18.11
N ILE A 643 -24.32 17.37 -18.79
CA ILE A 643 -23.66 18.66 -18.55
C ILE A 643 -24.05 19.66 -19.63
N VAL A 644 -24.56 20.83 -19.23
CA VAL A 644 -24.87 21.94 -20.14
C VAL A 644 -23.76 22.98 -20.02
N VAL A 645 -23.02 23.21 -21.10
CA VAL A 645 -21.92 24.18 -21.14
C VAL A 645 -22.41 25.45 -21.84
N GLN A 646 -22.35 26.58 -21.14
CA GLN A 646 -22.78 27.91 -21.61
C GLN A 646 -21.66 28.92 -21.72
#